data_AF-A0AA96G9C0-F1
#
_entry.id   AF-A0AA96G9C0-F1
#
_cell.length_a   1.000
_cell.length_b   1.000
_cell.length_c   1.000
_cell.angle_alpha   90.00
_cell.angle_beta   90.00
_cell.angle_gamma   90.00
#
_symmetry.space_group_name_H-M   'P 1'
#
loop_
_entity.id
_entity.type
_entity.pdbx_description
1 polymer ?
#
loop_
_entity_poly.entity_id
_entity_poly.type
_entity_poly.pdbx_seq_one_letter_code
_entity_poly.pdbx_strand_id
1 'polypeptide(L)'
;MSDCILHHPIQTKGSFHSPGVLLLSFLLCSLTALFFPNQAHADTSSNTVNGKVPAQYIAESQGKSWAVIIGIDKYLNLAGLAYAVDDAKSVARMLGRQGFTVTSLYNTQATKQAILQELRHNLVTQVQKNDRVLIFFAGHIGETPGKEKQQPVGYMMPVDTEPGLLAETAISVDLLRELSESLPAKQVLFLIDICYGGIAGRSQRSFPPMTSNYLKMIASEPARQLITAGGTGQQALAGPKWKHSVFTYYLLEGIGKGKGDLNGDGIIPTSELFAFLDEHVQSAALTHKHVQRPEMWGLTADKGEFVFIPEKSSSNPQVANTPNRQGKESNPAAGTVETIVGLLKSFGNPLDIFNNVPSGKSDQADKQKTVEEEAAALEAEREKFELQALQSLKEQRQREKDLQAQLAEAQRLAAEEERRRVAAEQARQEQEALLAEQQAALKAEQARVAAEEEHRRQVLAEQEQTRLAQLAEAQRLAAEEERRRVAAEQARQEQEALLAEQQAALKAEQARVAAEEKQRQLALAQLAEAQRLAAEEERRRVAAEQARQEQEALLAEQLAALKAQQARVAAEEKQRQLALAQLAEAQRLAAEEERRRVAAEQARQEQEALLVQQQAALKAQQAKLAAEEERRKQLLAQQEREFQTQLAIVQRMVAEEERRRVEAEKARLAAEEQKRKQLLAERELTRQTQLAEARRMAEEQARIEAEEQRRKEALAKQELTRQIQLAEARRMAEEQARIEAEEQRRKEALAKQELTRQIQLAEARRVAEEQARIEAEEQRRKEALAKQELTRQTQLAEARRVAEEQTRIKQEAAMKAEQARLAALEEEREQVARLKQEAALKAEKARLAAEEHQRQQAEEARRLANLEEERRRIAAERERKELEAKVAQPQIIVPNGGNDPAGPSSGSSPTPATISASTPSPPSPPAIEPSSNENSGFFGFFKNMFQNDSSSQPAATDQPNASQPEPILEARLHQQDLTGAVESALSGKDDVPMILIPAGEFRMGSTEDQISSLIKDFEGVQFNAFQAEIPQRQITLKAYYIDQYEVSYHHYRAFLESTGRAAPAFWENERFHKPDHPVLGVTWYDATAYCTWAGKRLPTEAEWEYAARGPQGYAYPWGNSWDPQRTNTASYWAGKNFSSMAKWGEWMQTALDRGKAGPLEVGTFSNGVSPFGIHDMAGNVSEWVFDWYTPYENQPTLIHNPNGADSGTMKVHRGGSWSVSSIFARSTYRARENPEKRSPYIGMRCAKSSQ
;
A
#
# COMPACT_ATOMS: atom_id res chain seq x y z
N MET A 1 60.00 25.44 29.98
CA MET A 1 60.92 24.33 29.65
C MET A 1 60.39 23.66 28.39
N SER A 2 61.15 23.42 27.32
CA SER A 2 62.44 23.99 26.90
C SER A 2 62.59 23.77 25.37
N ASP A 3 63.40 24.59 24.71
CA ASP A 3 64.51 24.24 23.80
C ASP A 3 64.41 22.98 22.89
N CYS A 4 64.86 22.98 21.63
CA CYS A 4 65.54 24.02 20.82
C CYS A 4 65.57 23.67 19.31
N ILE A 5 65.68 24.72 18.48
CA ILE A 5 66.60 24.98 17.33
C ILE A 5 67.15 23.75 16.54
N LEU A 6 67.13 23.75 15.20
CA LEU A 6 68.25 24.08 14.26
C LEU A 6 67.73 23.90 12.80
N HIS A 7 68.12 24.66 11.77
CA HIS A 7 69.05 25.80 11.66
C HIS A 7 68.66 26.79 10.54
N HIS A 8 69.53 27.76 10.24
CA HIS A 8 69.33 29.01 9.44
C HIS A 8 70.48 29.10 8.37
N PRO A 9 70.79 30.21 7.63
CA PRO A 9 70.04 31.41 7.18
C PRO A 9 70.42 31.94 5.73
N ILE A 10 70.07 33.22 5.42
CA ILE A 10 70.94 34.31 4.84
C ILE A 10 70.87 34.77 3.35
N GLN A 11 70.57 36.08 3.14
CA GLN A 11 71.04 37.09 2.12
C GLN A 11 70.72 36.95 0.58
N THR A 12 70.75 37.98 -0.31
CA THR A 12 70.65 39.49 -0.27
C THR A 12 70.48 40.13 -1.68
N LYS A 13 69.99 41.40 -1.75
CA LYS A 13 70.27 42.49 -2.77
C LYS A 13 69.76 42.34 -4.24
N GLY A 14 69.48 43.48 -4.93
CA GLY A 14 69.79 43.57 -6.38
C GLY A 14 68.98 44.39 -7.42
N SER A 15 68.51 45.62 -7.17
CA SER A 15 68.46 46.78 -8.12
C SER A 15 68.23 46.66 -9.68
N PHE A 16 67.31 47.51 -10.20
CA PHE A 16 67.38 48.34 -11.45
C PHE A 16 67.23 47.73 -12.89
N HIS A 17 66.13 48.05 -13.62
CA HIS A 17 66.11 48.90 -14.86
C HIS A 17 64.70 49.06 -15.54
N SER A 18 64.62 49.95 -16.55
CA SER A 18 63.49 50.28 -17.46
C SER A 18 64.05 50.32 -18.92
N PRO A 19 63.35 50.62 -20.08
CA PRO A 19 61.94 51.07 -20.32
C PRO A 19 61.21 50.44 -21.56
N GLY A 20 60.01 50.93 -21.97
CA GLY A 20 59.58 50.84 -23.41
C GLY A 20 58.10 50.77 -23.88
N VAL A 21 57.32 51.87 -23.83
CA VAL A 21 56.51 52.50 -24.95
C VAL A 21 55.38 51.74 -25.76
N LEU A 22 54.35 52.51 -26.22
CA LEU A 22 53.13 52.22 -27.06
C LEU A 22 51.94 51.51 -26.34
N LEU A 23 50.67 52.01 -26.28
CA LEU A 23 49.64 52.46 -27.28
C LEU A 23 48.83 51.27 -27.88
N LEU A 24 47.50 51.32 -28.15
CA LEU A 24 46.53 52.43 -28.29
C LEU A 24 45.04 51.99 -28.07
N SER A 25 44.19 52.90 -27.57
CA SER A 25 42.70 53.02 -27.71
C SER A 25 41.70 51.87 -27.40
N PHE A 26 40.69 52.23 -26.61
CA PHE A 26 39.31 51.70 -26.62
C PHE A 26 38.35 52.89 -26.85
N LEU A 27 37.33 52.78 -27.72
CA LEU A 27 36.08 53.60 -27.68
C LEU A 27 35.14 53.29 -28.84
N LEU A 28 33.86 52.94 -28.56
CA LEU A 28 32.67 53.68 -29.03
C LEU A 28 31.33 53.03 -28.63
N CYS A 29 30.29 53.87 -28.67
CA CYS A 29 28.84 53.58 -28.66
C CYS A 29 28.16 53.22 -27.33
N SER A 30 27.38 54.20 -26.86
CA SER A 30 26.20 54.06 -25.99
C SER A 30 25.01 54.80 -26.64
N LEU A 31 23.81 54.70 -26.05
CA LEU A 31 22.53 55.32 -26.48
C LEU A 31 21.85 54.75 -27.74
N THR A 32 20.94 53.80 -27.53
CA THR A 32 19.49 54.06 -27.71
C THR A 32 18.71 53.29 -26.65
N ALA A 33 17.86 53.97 -25.88
CA ALA A 33 16.99 53.33 -24.90
C ALA A 33 15.70 54.16 -24.74
N LEU A 34 14.59 53.61 -25.21
CA LEU A 34 13.18 53.89 -24.86
C LEU A 34 12.29 53.00 -25.74
N PHE A 35 11.12 52.59 -25.24
CA PHE A 35 10.21 51.55 -25.78
C PHE A 35 10.63 50.08 -25.62
N PHE A 36 10.31 49.51 -24.46
CA PHE A 36 9.86 48.12 -24.34
C PHE A 36 8.68 48.05 -23.35
N PRO A 37 7.60 47.30 -23.64
CA PRO A 37 6.56 46.99 -22.67
C PRO A 37 7.05 45.93 -21.66
N ASN A 38 6.42 45.88 -20.50
CA ASN A 38 6.84 45.05 -19.37
C ASN A 38 6.57 43.54 -19.62
N GLN A 39 7.63 42.74 -19.77
CA GLN A 39 7.59 41.29 -19.52
C GLN A 39 8.84 40.87 -18.75
N ALA A 40 8.65 40.48 -17.49
CA ALA A 40 9.66 39.75 -16.74
C ALA A 40 9.65 38.28 -17.18
N HIS A 41 10.43 37.95 -18.22
CA HIS A 41 10.82 36.55 -18.44
C HIS A 41 11.74 36.11 -17.30
N ALA A 42 11.43 34.97 -16.69
CA ALA A 42 12.34 34.32 -15.77
C ALA A 42 13.61 33.87 -16.52
N ASP A 43 14.78 34.02 -15.90
CA ASP A 43 16.06 33.68 -16.51
C ASP A 43 16.27 32.16 -16.48
N THR A 44 15.70 31.46 -17.47
CA THR A 44 15.79 30.01 -17.61
C THR A 44 17.19 29.61 -18.11
N SER A 45 18.17 29.62 -17.20
CA SER A 45 19.58 29.33 -17.47
C SER A 45 19.89 27.84 -17.75
N SER A 46 19.19 27.30 -18.75
CA SER A 46 19.51 26.12 -19.55
C SER A 46 19.70 24.76 -18.83
N ASN A 47 18.63 23.98 -18.80
CA ASN A 47 18.71 22.52 -18.78
C ASN A 47 19.25 22.02 -20.14
N THR A 48 20.55 22.21 -20.41
CA THR A 48 21.14 21.66 -21.64
C THR A 48 21.35 20.15 -21.54
N VAL A 49 21.23 19.49 -22.68
CA VAL A 49 21.70 18.12 -22.89
C VAL A 49 22.83 18.16 -23.90
N ASN A 50 24.04 17.78 -23.48
CA ASN A 50 25.26 17.86 -24.29
C ASN A 50 25.51 19.27 -24.89
N GLY A 51 25.19 20.33 -24.14
CA GLY A 51 25.34 21.73 -24.57
C GLY A 51 24.23 22.27 -25.48
N LYS A 52 23.16 21.50 -25.72
CA LYS A 52 22.01 21.88 -26.56
C LYS A 52 20.77 22.12 -25.72
N VAL A 53 19.97 23.12 -26.06
CA VAL A 53 18.68 23.38 -25.40
C VAL A 53 17.67 22.24 -25.70
N PRO A 54 16.63 22.03 -24.86
CA PRO A 54 15.68 20.92 -25.02
C PRO A 54 15.14 20.76 -26.45
N ALA A 55 14.67 21.85 -27.07
CA ALA A 55 14.15 21.84 -28.45
C ALA A 55 15.17 21.33 -29.48
N GLN A 56 16.44 21.73 -29.37
CA GLN A 56 17.50 21.27 -30.27
C GLN A 56 17.85 19.80 -30.04
N TYR A 57 17.96 19.37 -28.77
CA TYR A 57 18.24 17.98 -28.43
C TYR A 57 17.13 17.03 -28.91
N ILE A 58 15.86 17.43 -28.73
CA ILE A 58 14.71 16.67 -29.24
C ILE A 58 14.72 16.62 -30.77
N ALA A 59 14.88 17.76 -31.45
CA ALA A 59 14.88 17.83 -32.91
C ALA A 59 15.95 16.92 -33.57
N GLU A 60 17.15 16.85 -33.00
CA GLU A 60 18.22 15.97 -33.51
C GLU A 60 18.01 14.48 -33.18
N SER A 61 17.22 14.16 -32.15
CA SER A 61 16.98 12.78 -31.71
C SER A 61 15.85 12.06 -32.48
N GLN A 62 15.05 12.79 -33.26
CA GLN A 62 13.87 12.27 -33.96
C GLN A 62 14.19 11.95 -35.43
N GLY A 63 13.60 10.88 -35.96
CA GLY A 63 13.58 10.58 -37.39
C GLY A 63 12.51 11.38 -38.13
N LYS A 64 12.03 10.87 -39.26
CA LYS A 64 10.95 11.50 -40.02
C LYS A 64 9.66 11.53 -39.21
N SER A 65 8.89 12.60 -39.40
CA SER A 65 7.57 12.77 -38.82
C SER A 65 6.50 12.39 -39.85
N TRP A 66 5.64 11.44 -39.52
CA TRP A 66 4.56 10.95 -40.38
C TRP A 66 3.21 11.17 -39.70
N ALA A 67 2.18 11.52 -40.45
CA ALA A 67 0.83 11.66 -39.92
C ALA A 67 -0.25 11.06 -40.82
N VAL A 68 -1.22 10.38 -40.22
CA VAL A 68 -2.43 9.88 -40.88
C VAL A 68 -3.63 10.56 -40.25
N ILE A 69 -4.35 11.37 -41.03
CA ILE A 69 -5.36 12.31 -40.51
C ILE A 69 -6.73 12.00 -41.10
N ILE A 70 -7.65 11.52 -40.26
CA ILE A 70 -8.97 11.01 -40.65
C ILE A 70 -10.05 11.94 -40.11
N GLY A 71 -11.01 12.33 -40.95
CA GLY A 71 -12.14 13.18 -40.56
C GLY A 71 -13.41 12.83 -41.32
N ILE A 72 -14.51 12.59 -40.61
CA ILE A 72 -15.75 12.06 -41.21
C ILE A 72 -16.98 12.85 -40.71
N ASP A 73 -17.49 13.74 -41.57
CA ASP A 73 -18.76 14.45 -41.37
C ASP A 73 -19.93 13.64 -41.95
N LYS A 74 -19.71 13.03 -43.12
CA LYS A 74 -20.76 12.49 -43.99
C LYS A 74 -20.66 10.98 -44.08
N TYR A 75 -21.25 10.32 -43.08
CA TYR A 75 -21.46 8.88 -43.03
C TYR A 75 -22.50 8.39 -44.04
N LEU A 76 -22.44 7.11 -44.41
CA LEU A 76 -23.47 6.47 -45.24
C LEU A 76 -24.71 6.06 -44.41
N ASN A 77 -24.48 5.43 -43.26
CA ASN A 77 -25.55 4.78 -42.46
C ASN A 77 -25.69 5.33 -41.02
N LEU A 78 -25.05 6.46 -40.73
CA LEU A 78 -25.02 7.11 -39.40
C LEU A 78 -25.39 8.59 -39.54
N ALA A 79 -25.77 9.22 -38.42
CA ALA A 79 -26.04 10.66 -38.38
C ALA A 79 -24.77 11.46 -38.74
N GLY A 80 -24.91 12.52 -39.54
CA GLY A 80 -23.77 13.35 -39.93
C GLY A 80 -23.22 14.20 -38.78
N LEU A 81 -21.91 14.48 -38.82
CA LEU A 81 -21.22 15.44 -37.97
C LEU A 81 -20.97 16.75 -38.71
N ALA A 82 -20.65 17.82 -37.96
CA ALA A 82 -20.61 19.19 -38.47
C ALA A 82 -19.20 19.81 -38.58
N TYR A 83 -18.18 19.19 -37.96
CA TYR A 83 -16.84 19.78 -37.84
C TYR A 83 -15.68 18.77 -37.99
N ALA A 84 -15.92 17.46 -37.95
CA ALA A 84 -14.87 16.43 -37.88
C ALA A 84 -13.90 16.48 -39.07
N VAL A 85 -14.38 16.87 -40.26
CA VAL A 85 -13.50 17.06 -41.43
C VAL A 85 -12.72 18.36 -41.35
N ASP A 86 -13.27 19.43 -40.76
CA ASP A 86 -12.57 20.71 -40.58
C ASP A 86 -11.56 20.65 -39.42
N ASP A 87 -11.88 19.92 -38.35
CA ASP A 87 -10.97 19.47 -37.29
C ASP A 87 -9.75 18.78 -37.91
N ALA A 88 -9.98 17.70 -38.66
CA ALA A 88 -8.95 16.94 -39.35
C ALA A 88 -8.12 17.82 -40.33
N LYS A 89 -8.75 18.71 -41.11
CA LYS A 89 -8.02 19.66 -41.97
C LYS A 89 -7.15 20.64 -41.16
N SER A 90 -7.60 21.11 -40.00
CA SER A 90 -6.82 22.03 -39.17
C SER A 90 -5.61 21.33 -38.55
N VAL A 91 -5.79 20.11 -38.04
CA VAL A 91 -4.69 19.29 -37.51
C VAL A 91 -3.69 18.95 -38.62
N ALA A 92 -4.16 18.54 -39.81
CA ALA A 92 -3.30 18.30 -40.98
C ALA A 92 -2.45 19.54 -41.36
N ARG A 93 -3.05 20.73 -41.38
CA ARG A 93 -2.33 22.00 -41.65
C ARG A 93 -1.29 22.33 -40.58
N MET A 94 -1.59 22.09 -39.30
CA MET A 94 -0.69 22.33 -38.19
C MET A 94 0.54 21.41 -38.27
N LEU A 95 0.32 20.11 -38.41
CA LEU A 95 1.39 19.11 -38.48
C LEU A 95 2.24 19.27 -39.76
N GLY A 96 1.62 19.65 -40.88
CA GLY A 96 2.34 19.98 -42.11
C GLY A 96 3.32 21.16 -41.94
N ARG A 97 2.97 22.19 -41.15
CA ARG A 97 3.92 23.27 -40.79
C ARG A 97 5.04 22.81 -39.86
N GLN A 98 4.77 21.81 -39.01
CA GLN A 98 5.77 21.15 -38.16
C GLN A 98 6.58 20.05 -38.89
N GLY A 99 6.55 20.01 -40.23
CA GLY A 99 7.38 19.11 -41.04
C GLY A 99 6.91 17.65 -41.09
N PHE A 100 5.66 17.36 -40.72
CA PHE A 100 5.10 16.04 -40.90
C PHE A 100 4.78 15.76 -42.39
N THR A 101 5.06 14.54 -42.83
CA THR A 101 4.49 13.98 -44.07
C THR A 101 3.08 13.51 -43.75
N VAL A 102 2.06 14.22 -44.29
CA VAL A 102 0.65 14.03 -43.92
C VAL A 102 -0.13 13.30 -45.02
N THR A 103 -0.60 12.08 -44.73
CA THR A 103 -1.72 11.46 -45.46
C THR A 103 -3.04 11.93 -44.83
N SER A 104 -4.10 12.09 -45.63
CA SER A 104 -5.43 12.41 -45.11
C SER A 104 -6.55 11.67 -45.83
N LEU A 105 -7.57 11.26 -45.08
CA LEU A 105 -8.76 10.56 -45.57
C LEU A 105 -10.01 11.28 -45.07
N TYR A 106 -10.81 11.84 -45.97
CA TYR A 106 -12.01 12.60 -45.62
C TYR A 106 -13.30 11.98 -46.17
N ASN A 107 -14.35 11.91 -45.34
CA ASN A 107 -15.68 11.41 -45.71
C ASN A 107 -15.60 10.08 -46.50
N THR A 108 -16.06 10.05 -47.76
CA THR A 108 -16.11 8.86 -48.62
C THR A 108 -14.74 8.24 -48.95
N GLN A 109 -13.63 8.89 -48.60
CA GLN A 109 -12.28 8.32 -48.68
C GLN A 109 -11.92 7.50 -47.44
N ALA A 110 -12.56 7.78 -46.29
CA ALA A 110 -12.27 7.18 -45.00
C ALA A 110 -13.05 5.88 -44.78
N THR A 111 -12.93 4.95 -45.72
CA THR A 111 -13.51 3.59 -45.61
C THR A 111 -12.67 2.71 -44.70
N LYS A 112 -13.26 1.64 -44.13
CA LYS A 112 -12.51 0.66 -43.32
C LYS A 112 -11.34 0.09 -44.10
N GLN A 113 -11.53 -0.20 -45.39
CA GLN A 113 -10.46 -0.68 -46.26
C GLN A 113 -9.35 0.36 -46.44
N ALA A 114 -9.67 1.62 -46.74
CA ALA A 114 -8.66 2.66 -46.98
C ALA A 114 -7.85 2.98 -45.71
N ILE A 115 -8.52 3.11 -44.56
CA ILE A 115 -7.87 3.35 -43.26
C ILE A 115 -6.94 2.19 -42.90
N LEU A 116 -7.41 0.94 -43.03
CA LEU A 116 -6.57 -0.22 -42.72
C LEU A 116 -5.45 -0.44 -43.75
N GLN A 117 -5.64 -0.08 -45.02
CA GLN A 117 -4.57 -0.12 -46.02
C GLN A 117 -3.45 0.88 -45.68
N GLU A 118 -3.81 2.11 -45.28
CA GLU A 118 -2.82 3.10 -44.87
C GLU A 118 -2.06 2.61 -43.62
N LEU A 119 -2.79 2.19 -42.57
CA LEU A 119 -2.18 1.83 -41.29
C LEU A 119 -1.43 0.48 -41.29
N ARG A 120 -1.91 -0.56 -41.99
CA ARG A 120 -1.26 -1.90 -42.03
C ARG A 120 -0.22 -2.08 -43.13
N HIS A 121 -0.28 -1.28 -44.21
CA HIS A 121 0.57 -1.52 -45.38
C HIS A 121 1.40 -0.30 -45.77
N ASN A 122 0.76 0.82 -46.12
CA ASN A 122 1.48 1.98 -46.64
C ASN A 122 2.40 2.59 -45.58
N LEU A 123 1.93 2.72 -44.34
CA LEU A 123 2.70 3.32 -43.24
C LEU A 123 3.82 2.37 -42.76
N VAL A 124 3.50 1.08 -42.54
CA VAL A 124 4.46 0.04 -42.12
C VAL A 124 5.63 -0.12 -43.11
N THR A 125 5.41 0.08 -44.41
CA THR A 125 6.46 -0.02 -45.44
C THR A 125 7.28 1.25 -45.64
N GLN A 126 6.85 2.41 -45.12
CA GLN A 126 7.53 3.70 -45.26
C GLN A 126 8.29 4.14 -43.99
N VAL A 127 7.78 3.77 -42.81
CA VAL A 127 8.27 4.21 -41.50
C VAL A 127 9.54 3.46 -41.07
N GLN A 128 10.54 4.20 -40.59
CA GLN A 128 11.81 3.64 -40.10
C GLN A 128 11.89 3.62 -38.57
N LYS A 129 12.86 2.88 -38.01
CA LYS A 129 12.98 2.63 -36.56
C LYS A 129 13.09 3.90 -35.69
N ASN A 130 13.66 4.99 -36.21
CA ASN A 130 13.82 6.25 -35.47
C ASN A 130 12.70 7.26 -35.76
N ASP A 131 11.84 6.97 -36.73
CA ASP A 131 10.73 7.85 -37.13
C ASP A 131 9.63 7.90 -36.06
N ARG A 132 8.73 8.86 -36.23
CA ARG A 132 7.54 9.03 -35.39
C ARG A 132 6.26 9.17 -36.20
N VAL A 133 5.18 8.65 -35.65
CA VAL A 133 3.86 8.54 -36.29
C VAL A 133 2.81 9.22 -35.42
N LEU A 134 1.96 10.05 -36.00
CA LEU A 134 0.78 10.62 -35.37
C LEU A 134 -0.48 10.24 -36.14
N ILE A 135 -1.44 9.61 -35.48
CA ILE A 135 -2.71 9.18 -36.08
C ILE A 135 -3.83 10.00 -35.45
N PHE A 136 -4.49 10.85 -36.24
CA PHE A 136 -5.65 11.65 -35.81
C PHE A 136 -6.93 11.07 -36.39
N PHE A 137 -7.98 10.97 -35.58
CA PHE A 137 -9.31 10.56 -36.02
C PHE A 137 -10.39 11.44 -35.39
N ALA A 138 -11.23 12.06 -36.21
CA ALA A 138 -12.48 12.70 -35.80
C ALA A 138 -13.66 12.06 -36.54
N GLY A 139 -14.73 11.69 -35.81
CA GLY A 139 -15.86 10.93 -36.36
C GLY A 139 -16.83 10.47 -35.27
N HIS A 140 -17.42 9.29 -35.45
CA HIS A 140 -18.23 8.59 -34.44
C HIS A 140 -17.50 7.40 -33.81
N ILE A 141 -18.01 6.98 -32.65
CA ILE A 141 -17.69 5.71 -32.00
C ILE A 141 -18.95 4.83 -31.89
N GLY A 142 -18.76 3.51 -31.97
CA GLY A 142 -19.72 2.53 -31.46
C GLY A 142 -19.13 1.71 -30.32
N GLU A 143 -19.97 1.25 -29.41
CA GLU A 143 -19.59 0.33 -28.33
C GLU A 143 -20.48 -0.91 -28.40
N THR A 144 -19.90 -2.10 -28.22
CA THR A 144 -20.69 -3.33 -28.05
C THR A 144 -21.11 -3.50 -26.58
N PRO A 145 -22.38 -3.83 -26.27
CA PRO A 145 -22.81 -4.09 -24.90
C PRO A 145 -21.97 -5.19 -24.23
N GLY A 146 -21.31 -4.85 -23.13
CA GLY A 146 -20.56 -5.80 -22.31
C GLY A 146 -21.49 -6.85 -21.71
N LYS A 147 -21.13 -8.13 -21.84
CA LYS A 147 -21.71 -9.21 -21.00
C LYS A 147 -21.10 -9.11 -19.60
N GLU A 148 -21.76 -9.67 -18.58
CA GLU A 148 -21.44 -9.50 -17.14
C GLU A 148 -19.97 -9.78 -16.69
N LYS A 149 -19.11 -10.30 -17.56
CA LYS A 149 -17.69 -10.58 -17.30
C LYS A 149 -16.73 -10.06 -18.39
N GLN A 150 -17.19 -9.20 -19.30
CA GLN A 150 -16.39 -8.62 -20.40
C GLN A 150 -16.65 -7.11 -20.49
N GLN A 151 -15.58 -6.32 -20.54
CA GLN A 151 -15.68 -4.87 -20.75
C GLN A 151 -16.24 -4.55 -22.15
N PRO A 152 -16.96 -3.43 -22.34
CA PRO A 152 -17.43 -3.01 -23.66
C PRO A 152 -16.23 -2.68 -24.56
N VAL A 153 -16.23 -3.24 -25.77
CA VAL A 153 -15.21 -2.95 -26.79
C VAL A 153 -15.65 -1.73 -27.58
N GLY A 154 -14.78 -0.72 -27.65
CA GLY A 154 -14.97 0.48 -28.46
C GLY A 154 -14.52 0.28 -29.91
N TYR A 155 -15.26 0.87 -30.85
CA TYR A 155 -15.03 0.80 -32.28
C TYR A 155 -15.06 2.20 -32.91
N MET A 156 -13.95 2.67 -33.48
CA MET A 156 -13.99 3.82 -34.38
C MET A 156 -14.84 3.49 -35.60
N MET A 157 -15.63 4.45 -36.08
CA MET A 157 -16.53 4.26 -37.22
C MET A 157 -15.99 4.91 -38.51
N PRO A 158 -15.47 4.13 -39.47
CA PRO A 158 -15.30 4.53 -40.87
C PRO A 158 -16.62 4.93 -41.54
N VAL A 159 -16.52 5.58 -42.70
CA VAL A 159 -17.68 6.12 -43.44
C VAL A 159 -18.70 5.06 -43.89
N ASP A 160 -18.20 3.84 -44.10
CA ASP A 160 -18.87 2.60 -44.51
C ASP A 160 -19.25 1.69 -43.32
N THR A 161 -19.32 2.24 -42.10
CA THR A 161 -19.83 1.51 -40.93
C THR A 161 -21.33 1.19 -41.09
N GLU A 162 -21.69 -0.06 -40.78
CA GLU A 162 -23.08 -0.50 -40.58
C GLU A 162 -23.36 -0.61 -39.07
N PRO A 163 -24.33 0.14 -38.51
CA PRO A 163 -24.57 0.16 -37.06
C PRO A 163 -24.88 -1.20 -36.44
N GLY A 164 -25.47 -2.12 -37.22
CA GLY A 164 -25.78 -3.49 -36.79
C GLY A 164 -24.60 -4.48 -36.89
N LEU A 165 -23.50 -4.10 -37.56
CA LEU A 165 -22.38 -5.00 -37.91
C LEU A 165 -21.02 -4.36 -37.54
N LEU A 166 -20.91 -3.77 -36.34
CA LEU A 166 -19.71 -3.03 -35.90
C LEU A 166 -18.42 -3.88 -35.98
N ALA A 167 -18.48 -5.16 -35.60
CA ALA A 167 -17.30 -6.05 -35.67
C ALA A 167 -16.77 -6.23 -37.11
N GLU A 168 -17.68 -6.22 -38.10
CA GLU A 168 -17.36 -6.46 -39.52
C GLU A 168 -17.00 -5.15 -40.24
N THR A 169 -17.68 -4.04 -39.92
CA THR A 169 -17.61 -2.78 -40.68
C THR A 169 -16.89 -1.63 -39.97
N ALA A 170 -16.79 -1.66 -38.64
CA ALA A 170 -16.05 -0.67 -37.85
C ALA A 170 -14.63 -1.15 -37.49
N ILE A 171 -13.78 -0.28 -36.94
CA ILE A 171 -12.41 -0.59 -36.53
C ILE A 171 -12.36 -0.66 -35.00
N SER A 172 -12.13 -1.85 -34.44
CA SER A 172 -11.98 -1.99 -32.98
C SER A 172 -10.77 -1.20 -32.49
N VAL A 173 -10.86 -0.64 -31.29
CA VAL A 173 -9.77 0.18 -30.76
C VAL A 173 -8.65 -0.69 -30.16
N ASP A 174 -8.91 -1.95 -29.81
CA ASP A 174 -7.86 -2.95 -29.55
C ASP A 174 -6.95 -3.17 -30.78
N LEU A 175 -7.48 -3.09 -32.00
CA LEU A 175 -6.66 -3.15 -33.21
C LEU A 175 -5.71 -1.95 -33.33
N LEU A 176 -6.01 -0.79 -32.72
CA LEU A 176 -5.03 0.31 -32.67
C LEU A 176 -3.80 -0.04 -31.82
N ARG A 177 -3.93 -0.90 -30.80
CA ARG A 177 -2.77 -1.43 -30.05
C ARG A 177 -1.90 -2.32 -30.93
N GLU A 178 -2.51 -3.32 -31.58
CA GLU A 178 -1.84 -4.22 -32.53
C GLU A 178 -1.12 -3.43 -33.64
N LEU A 179 -1.75 -2.38 -34.17
CA LEU A 179 -1.14 -1.47 -35.14
C LEU A 179 0.01 -0.64 -34.54
N SER A 180 -0.12 -0.17 -33.29
CA SER A 180 0.94 0.60 -32.61
C SER A 180 2.19 -0.23 -32.31
N GLU A 181 2.03 -1.55 -32.10
CA GLU A 181 3.11 -2.49 -31.81
C GLU A 181 3.76 -3.04 -33.09
N SER A 182 3.03 -3.13 -34.19
CA SER A 182 3.54 -3.56 -35.51
C SER A 182 4.19 -2.45 -36.33
N LEU A 183 3.97 -1.18 -35.99
CA LEU A 183 4.65 -0.04 -36.64
C LEU A 183 6.13 0.05 -36.20
N PRO A 184 7.10 0.14 -37.15
CA PRO A 184 8.52 0.23 -36.81
C PRO A 184 8.94 1.49 -36.01
N ALA A 185 8.10 2.53 -36.00
CA ALA A 185 8.39 3.84 -35.40
C ALA A 185 8.85 3.74 -33.93
N LYS A 186 9.74 4.66 -33.55
CA LYS A 186 10.13 4.88 -32.15
C LYS A 186 8.93 5.39 -31.36
N GLN A 187 8.22 6.39 -31.88
CA GLN A 187 7.13 7.08 -31.18
C GLN A 187 5.85 7.04 -32.01
N VAL A 188 4.75 6.53 -31.45
CA VAL A 188 3.42 6.48 -32.05
C VAL A 188 2.43 7.16 -31.11
N LEU A 189 1.73 8.18 -31.60
CA LEU A 189 0.71 8.91 -30.86
C LEU A 189 -0.63 8.87 -31.58
N PHE A 190 -1.67 8.42 -30.89
CA PHE A 190 -3.06 8.50 -31.35
C PHE A 190 -3.74 9.71 -30.71
N LEU A 191 -4.40 10.54 -31.51
CA LEU A 191 -5.21 11.68 -31.08
C LEU A 191 -6.63 11.48 -31.59
N ILE A 192 -7.51 11.07 -30.68
CA ILE A 192 -8.79 10.44 -31.02
C ILE A 192 -9.91 11.38 -30.54
N ASP A 193 -10.38 12.23 -31.47
CA ASP A 193 -11.35 13.30 -31.25
C ASP A 193 -12.80 12.79 -31.24
N ILE A 194 -13.02 11.79 -30.38
CA ILE A 194 -14.30 11.12 -30.11
C ILE A 194 -14.38 10.74 -28.62
N CYS A 195 -15.59 10.45 -28.17
CA CYS A 195 -15.88 9.74 -26.92
C CYS A 195 -15.10 8.41 -26.89
N TYR A 196 -14.55 8.00 -25.75
CA TYR A 196 -13.91 6.69 -25.63
C TYR A 196 -13.98 6.11 -24.20
N GLY A 197 -14.15 4.79 -24.05
CA GLY A 197 -14.38 4.19 -22.73
C GLY A 197 -14.02 2.72 -22.51
N GLY A 198 -13.17 2.11 -23.33
CA GLY A 198 -12.91 0.66 -23.28
C GLY A 198 -11.53 0.20 -23.78
N ILE A 199 -10.43 0.74 -23.25
CA ILE A 199 -9.06 0.23 -23.49
C ILE A 199 -8.48 -0.20 -22.16
N ALA A 200 -8.00 -1.43 -22.08
CA ALA A 200 -7.19 -1.91 -20.95
C ALA A 200 -5.75 -1.36 -21.05
N GLY A 201 -5.56 -0.06 -20.86
CA GLY A 201 -4.27 0.65 -20.96
C GLY A 201 -3.70 1.06 -19.60
N ARG A 202 -2.52 1.68 -19.60
CA ARG A 202 -1.95 2.32 -18.39
C ARG A 202 -2.27 3.81 -18.42
N SER A 203 -3.08 4.29 -17.47
CA SER A 203 -3.31 5.73 -17.28
C SER A 203 -2.00 6.41 -16.85
N GLN A 204 -1.49 7.33 -17.68
CA GLN A 204 -0.30 8.13 -17.39
C GLN A 204 -0.76 9.51 -16.89
N ARG A 205 -0.61 9.77 -15.57
CA ARG A 205 -0.93 11.07 -14.93
C ARG A 205 0.25 11.66 -14.15
N SER A 206 1.49 11.24 -14.45
CA SER A 206 2.68 11.57 -13.64
C SER A 206 3.62 12.48 -14.40
N PHE A 207 3.92 13.64 -13.81
CA PHE A 207 4.85 14.62 -14.34
C PHE A 207 6.18 14.52 -13.57
N PRO A 208 7.23 13.89 -14.14
CA PRO A 208 8.57 14.02 -13.59
C PRO A 208 9.13 15.42 -13.94
N PRO A 209 9.94 16.03 -13.07
CA PRO A 209 10.56 17.32 -13.34
C PRO A 209 11.55 17.20 -14.51
N MET A 210 11.61 18.24 -15.37
CA MET A 210 12.43 18.16 -16.58
C MET A 210 13.93 18.29 -16.32
N THR A 211 14.54 17.16 -16.00
CA THR A 211 15.99 16.99 -15.88
C THR A 211 16.61 16.57 -17.21
N SER A 212 17.91 16.83 -17.40
CA SER A 212 18.68 16.32 -18.53
C SER A 212 18.72 14.79 -18.65
N ASN A 213 18.22 14.04 -17.65
CA ASN A 213 18.05 12.59 -17.73
C ASN A 213 16.62 12.19 -18.16
N TYR A 214 15.59 12.91 -17.73
CA TYR A 214 14.23 12.74 -18.27
C TYR A 214 14.18 13.11 -19.76
N LEU A 215 14.83 14.21 -20.17
CA LEU A 215 14.98 14.61 -21.57
C LEU A 215 15.62 13.50 -22.43
N LYS A 216 16.69 12.86 -21.93
CA LYS A 216 17.29 11.69 -22.60
C LYS A 216 16.30 10.54 -22.72
N MET A 217 15.60 10.20 -21.63
CA MET A 217 14.63 9.09 -21.60
C MET A 217 13.49 9.30 -22.60
N ILE A 218 12.82 10.46 -22.61
CA ILE A 218 11.70 10.71 -23.53
C ILE A 218 12.16 10.77 -25.00
N ALA A 219 13.42 11.13 -25.24
CA ALA A 219 14.03 11.16 -26.57
C ALA A 219 14.53 9.78 -27.05
N SER A 220 15.09 8.93 -26.17
CA SER A 220 15.73 7.67 -26.54
C SER A 220 14.77 6.48 -26.56
N GLU A 221 13.84 6.44 -25.59
CA GLU A 221 12.93 5.33 -25.42
C GLU A 221 11.79 5.35 -26.48
N PRO A 222 11.21 4.19 -26.80
CA PRO A 222 10.01 4.14 -27.62
C PRO A 222 8.80 4.75 -26.90
N ALA A 223 7.72 5.04 -27.63
CA ALA A 223 6.45 5.51 -27.07
C ALA A 223 5.26 4.97 -27.89
N ARG A 224 4.22 4.44 -27.24
CA ARG A 224 2.91 4.16 -27.86
C ARG A 224 1.82 4.70 -26.96
N GLN A 225 1.28 5.85 -27.34
CA GLN A 225 0.41 6.67 -26.49
C GLN A 225 -0.87 7.03 -27.22
N LEU A 226 -1.93 7.26 -26.46
CA LEU A 226 -3.24 7.69 -26.93
C LEU A 226 -3.73 8.84 -26.04
N ILE A 227 -4.31 9.86 -26.67
CA ILE A 227 -5.16 10.85 -26.01
C ILE A 227 -6.53 10.84 -26.69
N THR A 228 -7.61 10.73 -25.90
CA THR A 228 -9.01 10.77 -26.37
C THR A 228 -9.69 12.08 -25.97
N ALA A 229 -10.75 12.48 -26.67
CA ALA A 229 -11.46 13.73 -26.39
C ALA A 229 -12.41 13.67 -25.20
N GLY A 230 -12.90 12.49 -24.81
CA GLY A 230 -13.84 12.30 -23.70
C GLY A 230 -13.79 10.86 -23.18
N GLY A 231 -14.00 10.66 -21.88
CA GLY A 231 -14.07 9.34 -21.25
C GLY A 231 -15.39 8.59 -21.50
N THR A 232 -15.57 7.43 -20.85
CA THR A 232 -16.71 6.52 -21.08
C THR A 232 -18.06 7.22 -21.02
N GLY A 233 -18.86 7.11 -22.09
CA GLY A 233 -20.20 7.71 -22.20
C GLY A 233 -20.25 9.24 -22.34
N GLN A 234 -19.11 9.94 -22.42
CA GLN A 234 -19.06 11.40 -22.54
C GLN A 234 -19.00 11.83 -24.00
N GLN A 235 -20.01 12.54 -24.50
CA GLN A 235 -20.00 13.02 -25.89
C GLN A 235 -18.95 14.11 -26.11
N ALA A 236 -18.29 14.11 -27.28
CA ALA A 236 -17.38 15.21 -27.66
C ALA A 236 -18.20 16.46 -28.03
N LEU A 237 -17.97 17.58 -27.34
CA LEU A 237 -18.64 18.85 -27.61
C LEU A 237 -17.99 19.55 -28.82
N ALA A 238 -18.81 20.06 -29.74
CA ALA A 238 -18.37 20.86 -30.88
C ALA A 238 -19.37 22.00 -31.15
N GLY A 239 -18.93 23.09 -31.80
CA GLY A 239 -19.88 24.16 -32.14
C GLY A 239 -19.32 25.42 -32.80
N PRO A 240 -20.20 26.31 -33.29
CA PRO A 240 -19.82 27.49 -34.09
C PRO A 240 -18.87 28.48 -33.38
N LYS A 241 -18.87 28.47 -32.03
CA LYS A 241 -17.96 29.27 -31.19
C LYS A 241 -16.48 28.95 -31.46
N TRP A 242 -16.17 27.66 -31.64
CA TRP A 242 -14.82 27.15 -31.89
C TRP A 242 -14.58 26.84 -33.38
N LYS A 243 -15.66 26.60 -34.15
CA LYS A 243 -15.66 26.07 -35.53
C LYS A 243 -14.97 24.70 -35.66
N HIS A 244 -14.92 24.00 -34.54
CA HIS A 244 -14.15 22.80 -34.26
C HIS A 244 -14.85 22.05 -33.11
N SER A 245 -14.41 20.82 -32.84
CA SER A 245 -14.61 20.23 -31.51
C SER A 245 -13.87 21.06 -30.44
N VAL A 246 -14.30 20.97 -29.19
CA VAL A 246 -13.62 21.61 -28.06
C VAL A 246 -12.21 21.04 -27.88
N PHE A 247 -12.05 19.73 -28.06
CA PHE A 247 -10.76 19.05 -27.99
C PHE A 247 -9.80 19.49 -29.10
N THR A 248 -10.23 19.45 -30.36
CA THR A 248 -9.39 19.90 -31.48
C THR A 248 -9.10 21.39 -31.41
N TYR A 249 -10.03 22.22 -30.94
CA TYR A 249 -9.76 23.64 -30.68
C TYR A 249 -8.57 23.81 -29.70
N TYR A 250 -8.59 23.13 -28.56
CA TYR A 250 -7.47 23.23 -27.61
C TYR A 250 -6.22 22.47 -28.06
N LEU A 251 -6.32 21.43 -28.89
CA LEU A 251 -5.18 20.79 -29.53
C LEU A 251 -4.41 21.77 -30.44
N LEU A 252 -5.15 22.62 -31.18
CA LEU A 252 -4.61 23.66 -32.05
C LEU A 252 -4.05 24.86 -31.26
N GLU A 253 -4.64 25.19 -30.11
CA GLU A 253 -4.07 26.17 -29.17
C GLU A 253 -2.78 25.65 -28.52
N GLY A 254 -2.80 24.40 -28.03
CA GLY A 254 -1.72 23.76 -27.29
C GLY A 254 -0.47 23.55 -28.15
N ILE A 255 -0.58 22.71 -29.19
CA ILE A 255 0.53 22.41 -30.11
C ILE A 255 0.78 23.61 -31.05
N GLY A 256 -0.29 24.10 -31.71
CA GLY A 256 -0.16 25.01 -32.84
C GLY A 256 0.19 26.45 -32.49
N LYS A 257 -0.18 26.93 -31.29
CA LYS A 257 0.23 28.25 -30.77
C LYS A 257 1.27 28.15 -29.64
N GLY A 258 1.66 26.95 -29.26
CA GLY A 258 2.63 26.69 -28.20
C GLY A 258 2.10 26.99 -26.79
N LYS A 259 0.79 26.85 -26.54
CA LYS A 259 0.22 27.01 -25.18
C LYS A 259 0.32 25.74 -24.32
N GLY A 260 0.63 24.60 -24.93
CA GLY A 260 0.90 23.34 -24.22
C GLY A 260 2.34 23.21 -23.73
N ASP A 261 3.19 24.21 -23.99
CA ASP A 261 4.49 24.41 -23.35
C ASP A 261 4.18 25.09 -22.01
N LEU A 262 4.00 24.27 -20.96
CA LEU A 262 3.51 24.73 -19.66
C LEU A 262 4.65 25.28 -18.80
N ASN A 263 5.88 24.86 -19.09
CA ASN A 263 7.07 25.21 -18.30
C ASN A 263 7.94 26.31 -18.94
N GLY A 264 7.87 26.51 -20.26
CA GLY A 264 8.59 27.54 -21.02
C GLY A 264 9.91 27.10 -21.66
N ASP A 265 10.23 25.80 -21.73
CA ASP A 265 11.51 25.27 -22.24
C ASP A 265 11.60 25.16 -23.78
N GLY A 266 10.50 25.37 -24.50
CA GLY A 266 10.44 25.30 -25.96
C GLY A 266 10.19 23.91 -26.54
N ILE A 267 9.77 22.92 -25.75
CA ILE A 267 9.19 21.65 -26.20
C ILE A 267 7.80 21.41 -25.58
N ILE A 268 7.07 20.44 -26.12
CA ILE A 268 5.76 20.01 -25.59
C ILE A 268 5.72 18.48 -25.58
N PRO A 269 6.09 17.83 -24.47
CA PRO A 269 5.83 16.41 -24.25
C PRO A 269 4.33 16.11 -24.28
N THR A 270 3.97 14.87 -24.58
CA THR A 270 2.58 14.39 -24.51
C THR A 270 1.93 14.58 -23.14
N SER A 271 2.69 14.50 -22.07
CA SER A 271 2.23 14.76 -20.71
C SER A 271 1.79 16.22 -20.53
N GLU A 272 2.60 17.21 -20.91
CA GLU A 272 2.22 18.63 -20.84
C GLU A 272 1.04 18.96 -21.77
N LEU A 273 1.04 18.40 -22.98
CA LEU A 273 -0.09 18.49 -23.89
C LEU A 273 -1.38 17.94 -23.25
N PHE A 274 -1.29 16.80 -22.54
CA PHE A 274 -2.43 16.23 -21.85
C PHE A 274 -2.92 17.09 -20.68
N ALA A 275 -2.03 17.64 -19.85
CA ALA A 275 -2.42 18.58 -18.79
C ALA A 275 -3.15 19.81 -19.36
N PHE A 276 -2.60 20.42 -20.41
CA PHE A 276 -3.22 21.55 -21.09
C PHE A 276 -4.61 21.19 -21.64
N LEU A 277 -4.74 20.06 -22.32
CA LEU A 277 -6.01 19.57 -22.85
C LEU A 277 -7.02 19.27 -21.75
N ASP A 278 -6.63 18.57 -20.68
CA ASP A 278 -7.54 18.16 -19.61
C ASP A 278 -8.16 19.36 -18.90
N GLU A 279 -7.35 20.34 -18.49
CA GLU A 279 -7.82 21.59 -17.88
C GLU A 279 -8.78 22.33 -18.83
N HIS A 280 -8.34 22.59 -20.06
CA HIS A 280 -9.03 23.52 -20.96
C HIS A 280 -10.29 22.92 -21.57
N VAL A 281 -10.29 21.63 -21.92
CA VAL A 281 -11.47 20.93 -22.45
C VAL A 281 -12.53 20.77 -21.35
N GLN A 282 -12.13 20.40 -20.12
CA GLN A 282 -13.08 20.34 -19.00
C GLN A 282 -13.70 21.70 -18.71
N SER A 283 -12.88 22.75 -18.59
CA SER A 283 -13.34 24.12 -18.34
C SER A 283 -14.34 24.59 -19.41
N ALA A 284 -14.02 24.37 -20.70
CA ALA A 284 -14.90 24.73 -21.79
C ALA A 284 -16.20 23.90 -21.85
N ALA A 285 -16.15 22.60 -21.55
CA ALA A 285 -17.35 21.75 -21.48
C ALA A 285 -18.28 22.19 -20.33
N LEU A 286 -17.72 22.45 -19.15
CA LEU A 286 -18.48 22.90 -17.98
C LEU A 286 -19.20 24.23 -18.22
N THR A 287 -18.60 25.18 -18.96
CA THR A 287 -19.30 26.44 -19.34
C THR A 287 -20.54 26.24 -20.22
N HIS A 288 -20.74 25.05 -20.80
CA HIS A 288 -21.93 24.68 -21.59
C HIS A 288 -22.80 23.64 -20.88
N LYS A 289 -22.59 23.44 -19.56
CA LYS A 289 -23.23 22.39 -18.73
C LYS A 289 -23.00 20.97 -19.24
N HIS A 290 -21.88 20.76 -19.93
CA HIS A 290 -21.51 19.47 -20.53
C HIS A 290 -20.37 18.82 -19.74
N VAL A 291 -20.29 17.49 -19.79
CA VAL A 291 -19.19 16.73 -19.16
C VAL A 291 -18.35 16.09 -20.25
N GLN A 292 -17.12 16.56 -20.39
CA GLN A 292 -16.11 16.01 -21.29
C GLN A 292 -14.74 16.14 -20.60
N ARG A 293 -14.08 15.00 -20.38
CA ARG A 293 -12.75 14.86 -19.80
C ARG A 293 -11.87 14.07 -20.77
N PRO A 294 -10.82 14.67 -21.36
CA PRO A 294 -9.82 13.92 -22.10
C PRO A 294 -9.22 12.78 -21.26
N GLU A 295 -8.79 11.70 -21.90
CA GLU A 295 -8.06 10.62 -21.23
C GLU A 295 -6.75 10.30 -21.94
N MET A 296 -5.69 10.04 -21.16
CA MET A 296 -4.38 9.65 -21.65
C MET A 296 -4.06 8.20 -21.27
N TRP A 297 -3.66 7.42 -22.27
CA TRP A 297 -3.39 5.99 -22.14
C TRP A 297 -2.04 5.62 -22.78
N GLY A 298 -1.13 5.04 -21.98
CA GLY A 298 -0.03 4.24 -22.50
C GLY A 298 -0.58 2.90 -23.01
N LEU A 299 -0.37 2.62 -24.29
CA LEU A 299 -0.82 1.38 -24.93
C LEU A 299 0.10 0.20 -24.61
N THR A 300 1.38 0.48 -24.37
CA THR A 300 2.46 -0.47 -24.06
C THR A 300 3.08 -0.18 -22.68
N ALA A 301 4.15 -0.90 -22.32
CA ALA A 301 4.96 -0.64 -21.12
C ALA A 301 6.12 0.35 -21.34
N ASP A 302 6.12 1.05 -22.48
CA ASP A 302 7.19 1.97 -22.91
C ASP A 302 7.34 3.20 -22.00
N LYS A 303 8.52 3.84 -22.06
CA LYS A 303 8.92 4.97 -21.18
C LYS A 303 9.18 6.29 -21.91
N GLY A 304 9.21 6.27 -23.24
CA GLY A 304 9.37 7.48 -24.04
C GLY A 304 8.07 8.27 -24.14
N GLU A 305 8.17 9.49 -24.66
CA GLU A 305 7.02 10.33 -24.95
C GLU A 305 7.10 10.89 -26.36
N PHE A 306 5.96 11.11 -27.00
CA PHE A 306 5.91 11.89 -28.23
C PHE A 306 6.07 13.38 -27.87
N VAL A 307 7.06 14.06 -28.46
CA VAL A 307 7.40 15.45 -28.09
C VAL A 307 7.27 16.39 -29.28
N PHE A 308 6.36 17.37 -29.20
CA PHE A 308 6.23 18.45 -30.19
C PHE A 308 7.20 19.59 -29.90
N ILE A 309 7.39 20.47 -30.89
CA ILE A 309 8.18 21.69 -30.79
C ILE A 309 7.29 22.84 -31.31
N PRO A 310 7.00 23.89 -30.52
CA PRO A 310 6.09 24.97 -30.91
C PRO A 310 6.70 25.86 -32.00
N GLU A 311 5.86 26.42 -32.89
CA GLU A 311 6.29 27.20 -34.06
C GLU A 311 7.09 28.49 -33.74
N LYS A 312 7.25 28.85 -32.45
CA LYS A 312 8.03 30.01 -32.00
C LYS A 312 9.50 29.71 -31.68
N SER A 313 9.87 28.47 -31.38
CA SER A 313 11.27 28.12 -31.05
C SER A 313 12.11 27.73 -32.27
N SER A 314 11.49 27.58 -33.45
CA SER A 314 12.13 27.12 -34.69
C SER A 314 12.78 28.21 -35.55
N SER A 315 13.46 29.18 -34.93
CA SER A 315 14.17 30.26 -35.63
C SER A 315 15.48 29.76 -36.30
N ASN A 316 15.33 29.01 -37.39
CA ASN A 316 16.37 28.47 -38.30
C ASN A 316 17.23 27.33 -37.68
N PRO A 317 17.29 26.15 -38.32
CA PRO A 317 18.26 26.02 -39.42
C PRO A 317 17.73 25.28 -40.66
N GLN A 318 18.00 25.81 -41.86
CA GLN A 318 18.01 25.02 -43.10
C GLN A 318 19.38 25.01 -43.79
N VAL A 319 19.87 23.80 -44.06
CA VAL A 319 20.94 23.53 -45.01
C VAL A 319 20.30 23.26 -46.38
N ALA A 320 20.70 24.00 -47.41
CA ALA A 320 20.25 23.77 -48.78
C ALA A 320 21.44 23.85 -49.76
N ASN A 321 21.69 22.75 -50.48
CA ASN A 321 22.73 22.68 -51.51
C ASN A 321 22.13 22.96 -52.90
N THR A 322 22.54 24.09 -53.51
CA THR A 322 22.79 24.32 -54.96
C THR A 322 21.65 24.00 -56.00
N PRO A 323 21.71 24.49 -57.26
CA PRO A 323 22.82 25.14 -57.97
C PRO A 323 22.54 26.52 -58.64
N ASN A 324 23.64 27.27 -58.76
CA ASN A 324 23.99 28.28 -59.77
C ASN A 324 23.06 28.46 -61.00
N ARG A 325 22.50 29.68 -61.18
CA ARG A 325 22.49 30.33 -62.50
C ARG A 325 22.49 31.87 -62.45
N GLN A 326 23.23 32.45 -63.40
CA GLN A 326 23.62 33.86 -63.50
C GLN A 326 22.48 34.84 -63.83
N GLY A 327 22.60 36.09 -63.38
CA GLY A 327 21.69 37.19 -63.77
C GLY A 327 22.12 38.57 -63.25
N LYS A 328 22.85 39.31 -64.11
CA LYS A 328 23.00 40.78 -64.24
C LYS A 328 21.95 41.67 -63.51
N GLU A 329 22.21 42.91 -63.07
CA GLU A 329 23.37 43.83 -63.06
C GLU A 329 23.00 45.04 -62.15
N SER A 330 23.84 46.01 -61.75
CA SER A 330 25.26 46.35 -61.98
C SER A 330 25.80 47.23 -60.83
N ASN A 331 27.13 47.41 -60.73
CA ASN A 331 27.79 48.43 -59.88
C ASN A 331 28.70 49.29 -60.77
N PRO A 332 28.70 50.63 -60.66
CA PRO A 332 29.94 51.28 -60.22
C PRO A 332 29.76 52.58 -59.41
N ALA A 333 30.55 52.75 -58.35
CA ALA A 333 31.09 54.05 -57.93
C ALA A 333 32.36 53.90 -57.09
N ALA A 334 33.51 54.29 -57.64
CA ALA A 334 34.63 54.78 -56.85
C ALA A 334 34.59 56.32 -56.94
N GLY A 335 34.55 57.01 -55.81
CA GLY A 335 34.36 58.47 -55.75
C GLY A 335 35.22 59.09 -54.66
N THR A 336 36.17 59.92 -55.06
CA THR A 336 37.24 60.47 -54.23
C THR A 336 36.75 61.38 -53.10
N VAL A 337 37.51 61.39 -52.01
CA VAL A 337 37.48 62.35 -50.90
C VAL A 337 37.39 63.80 -51.39
N GLU A 338 36.25 64.46 -51.15
CA GLU A 338 36.15 65.92 -51.01
C GLU A 338 34.82 66.33 -50.32
N THR A 339 34.67 67.60 -49.94
CA THR A 339 33.42 68.20 -49.41
C THR A 339 33.03 67.98 -47.92
N ILE A 340 33.99 67.84 -47.00
CA ILE A 340 33.80 68.30 -45.59
C ILE A 340 34.99 69.17 -45.13
N VAL A 341 35.25 70.25 -45.86
CA VAL A 341 36.20 71.32 -45.47
C VAL A 341 35.48 72.70 -45.38
N GLY A 342 34.17 72.73 -45.64
CA GLY A 342 33.40 73.97 -45.84
C GLY A 342 32.72 74.58 -44.62
N LEU A 343 32.57 73.86 -43.49
CA LEU A 343 31.64 74.26 -42.41
C LEU A 343 32.26 74.47 -41.01
N LEU A 344 33.59 74.52 -40.87
CA LEU A 344 34.28 74.91 -39.64
C LEU A 344 35.26 76.08 -39.88
N LYS A 345 34.75 77.15 -40.48
CA LYS A 345 35.46 78.43 -40.71
C LYS A 345 34.81 79.62 -39.99
N SER A 346 34.27 79.38 -38.79
CA SER A 346 33.68 80.43 -37.96
C SER A 346 33.81 80.12 -36.46
N PHE A 347 35.03 80.15 -35.93
CA PHE A 347 35.42 80.80 -34.66
C PHE A 347 36.96 80.79 -34.59
N GLY A 348 37.56 81.93 -34.24
CA GLY A 348 39.00 82.16 -34.40
C GLY A 348 39.87 81.64 -33.25
N ASN A 349 41.12 81.28 -33.55
CA ASN A 349 42.13 80.90 -32.57
C ASN A 349 42.77 82.17 -31.95
N PRO A 350 42.72 82.38 -30.62
CA PRO A 350 43.13 83.64 -30.00
C PRO A 350 44.60 83.64 -29.51
N LEU A 351 45.56 83.65 -30.43
CA LEU A 351 46.99 83.91 -30.12
C LEU A 351 47.67 84.68 -31.27
N ASP A 352 47.31 85.94 -31.48
CA ASP A 352 48.06 86.84 -32.41
C ASP A 352 47.83 88.35 -32.16
N ILE A 353 48.05 88.82 -30.92
CA ILE A 353 48.30 90.23 -30.57
C ILE A 353 49.22 90.23 -29.33
N PHE A 354 50.33 90.98 -29.23
CA PHE A 354 50.86 92.10 -30.04
C PHE A 354 52.34 91.89 -30.40
N ASN A 355 52.79 92.46 -31.54
CA ASN A 355 53.93 93.40 -31.55
C ASN A 355 54.22 94.04 -32.93
N ASN A 356 53.75 95.27 -33.14
CA ASN A 356 54.57 96.43 -33.55
C ASN A 356 53.71 97.69 -33.77
N VAL A 357 54.11 98.82 -33.17
CA VAL A 357 53.58 100.17 -33.47
C VAL A 357 54.76 101.14 -33.59
N PRO A 358 55.01 101.75 -34.77
CA PRO A 358 56.13 102.66 -34.96
C PRO A 358 55.72 104.14 -35.06
N SER A 359 56.18 104.97 -34.13
CA SER A 359 56.48 106.39 -34.34
C SER A 359 57.46 106.85 -33.26
N GLY A 360 58.42 107.73 -33.57
CA GLY A 360 59.59 107.94 -32.72
C GLY A 360 59.89 109.39 -32.35
N LYS A 361 60.34 109.56 -31.10
CA LYS A 361 60.88 110.79 -30.47
C LYS A 361 59.80 111.88 -30.22
N SER A 362 59.85 112.64 -29.12
CA SER A 362 60.99 112.91 -28.21
C SER A 362 60.61 113.07 -26.72
N ASP A 363 61.66 113.15 -25.90
CA ASP A 363 61.76 113.81 -24.58
C ASP A 363 61.08 113.19 -23.34
N GLN A 364 61.56 113.64 -22.17
CA GLN A 364 61.43 112.96 -20.87
C GLN A 364 60.84 113.89 -19.81
N ALA A 365 59.79 113.44 -19.11
CA ALA A 365 59.48 113.78 -17.72
C ALA A 365 58.55 112.70 -17.12
N ASP A 366 58.52 112.57 -15.80
CA ASP A 366 57.59 111.73 -15.01
C ASP A 366 57.66 110.20 -15.17
N LYS A 367 58.85 109.64 -14.90
CA LYS A 367 59.01 108.24 -14.46
C LYS A 367 59.10 108.11 -12.94
N GLN A 368 57.98 108.13 -12.20
CA GLN A 368 57.87 107.53 -10.85
C GLN A 368 56.44 107.58 -10.27
N LYS A 369 55.51 106.79 -10.83
CA LYS A 369 54.29 106.37 -10.09
C LYS A 369 53.54 105.14 -10.60
N THR A 370 53.75 104.72 -11.84
CA THR A 370 52.97 103.64 -12.49
C THR A 370 53.54 102.23 -12.35
N VAL A 371 54.74 102.06 -11.80
CA VAL A 371 55.44 100.75 -11.75
C VAL A 371 54.92 99.85 -10.62
N GLU A 372 54.36 100.42 -9.55
CA GLU A 372 53.92 99.66 -8.37
C GLU A 372 52.53 99.02 -8.57
N GLU A 373 51.64 99.65 -9.35
CA GLU A 373 50.29 99.14 -9.62
C GLU A 373 50.29 97.98 -10.64
N GLU A 374 51.11 98.05 -11.70
CA GLU A 374 51.24 96.96 -12.68
C GLU A 374 51.92 95.70 -12.08
N ALA A 375 52.88 95.87 -11.17
CA ALA A 375 53.56 94.76 -10.50
C ALA A 375 52.60 93.95 -9.61
N ALA A 376 51.77 94.64 -8.81
CA ALA A 376 50.80 94.00 -7.91
C ALA A 376 49.72 93.20 -8.67
N ALA A 377 49.29 93.68 -9.85
CA ALA A 377 48.33 92.96 -10.69
C ALA A 377 48.90 91.64 -11.24
N LEU A 378 50.15 91.65 -11.72
CA LEU A 378 50.85 90.47 -12.25
C LEU A 378 51.11 89.41 -11.17
N GLU A 379 51.42 89.82 -9.94
CA GLU A 379 51.68 88.89 -8.84
C GLU A 379 50.40 88.17 -8.37
N ALA A 380 49.28 88.92 -8.24
CA ALA A 380 47.98 88.34 -7.89
C ALA A 380 47.41 87.39 -8.97
N GLU A 381 47.64 87.67 -10.25
CA GLU A 381 47.22 86.77 -11.33
C GLU A 381 48.06 85.48 -11.38
N ARG A 382 49.36 85.57 -11.03
CA ARG A 382 50.24 84.41 -10.91
C ARG A 382 49.86 83.49 -9.73
N GLU A 383 49.60 84.03 -8.54
CA GLU A 383 49.16 83.21 -7.39
C GLU A 383 47.88 82.44 -7.70
N LYS A 384 46.93 83.07 -8.40
CA LYS A 384 45.68 82.46 -8.84
C LYS A 384 45.91 81.29 -9.79
N PHE A 385 46.88 81.39 -10.69
CA PHE A 385 47.24 80.33 -11.63
C PHE A 385 47.95 79.15 -10.92
N GLU A 386 48.87 79.44 -9.98
CA GLU A 386 49.53 78.42 -9.17
C GLU A 386 48.54 77.67 -8.25
N LEU A 387 47.53 78.36 -7.71
CA LEU A 387 46.43 77.74 -6.95
C LEU A 387 45.56 76.79 -7.80
N GLN A 388 45.19 77.19 -9.02
CA GLN A 388 44.41 76.33 -9.93
C GLN A 388 45.22 75.10 -10.39
N ALA A 389 46.53 75.26 -10.62
CA ALA A 389 47.43 74.14 -10.89
C ALA A 389 47.52 73.19 -9.68
N LEU A 390 47.63 73.72 -8.46
CA LEU A 390 47.66 72.92 -7.22
C LEU A 390 46.36 72.19 -6.92
N GLN A 391 45.19 72.74 -7.26
CA GLN A 391 43.91 72.04 -7.18
C GLN A 391 43.85 70.89 -8.21
N SER A 392 44.19 71.17 -9.46
CA SER A 392 44.23 70.18 -10.55
C SER A 392 45.14 68.99 -10.22
N LEU A 393 46.31 69.26 -9.64
CA LEU A 393 47.28 68.23 -9.24
C LEU A 393 46.80 67.40 -8.03
N LYS A 394 46.02 68.00 -7.11
CA LYS A 394 45.38 67.26 -6.01
C LYS A 394 44.28 66.33 -6.53
N GLU A 395 43.47 66.78 -7.47
CA GLU A 395 42.44 65.95 -8.09
C GLU A 395 43.04 64.78 -8.89
N GLN A 396 44.12 65.01 -9.64
CA GLN A 396 44.84 63.91 -10.32
C GLN A 396 45.36 62.88 -9.32
N ARG A 397 46.04 63.30 -8.25
CA ARG A 397 46.54 62.38 -7.20
C ARG A 397 45.42 61.64 -6.46
N GLN A 398 44.24 62.24 -6.32
CA GLN A 398 43.10 61.54 -5.73
C GLN A 398 42.56 60.47 -6.70
N ARG A 399 42.37 60.82 -7.98
CA ARG A 399 41.94 59.84 -9.01
C ARG A 399 42.94 58.69 -9.19
N GLU A 400 44.26 58.93 -9.07
CA GLU A 400 45.26 57.86 -9.05
C GLU A 400 45.09 56.91 -7.86
N LYS A 401 44.81 57.44 -6.65
CA LYS A 401 44.54 56.61 -5.46
C LYS A 401 43.24 55.83 -5.58
N ASP A 402 42.18 56.47 -6.07
CA ASP A 402 40.87 55.83 -6.25
C ASP A 402 40.98 54.68 -7.28
N LEU A 403 41.74 54.89 -8.36
CA LEU A 403 42.03 53.88 -9.37
C LEU A 403 42.92 52.74 -8.81
N GLN A 404 43.91 53.04 -7.96
CA GLN A 404 44.70 52.03 -7.26
C GLN A 404 43.85 51.20 -6.28
N ALA A 405 42.90 51.82 -5.58
CA ALA A 405 41.96 51.12 -4.72
C ALA A 405 41.05 50.17 -5.52
N GLN A 406 40.47 50.65 -6.62
CA GLN A 406 39.65 49.84 -7.53
C GLN A 406 40.45 48.67 -8.15
N LEU A 407 41.72 48.90 -8.52
CA LEU A 407 42.60 47.84 -9.04
C LEU A 407 42.91 46.77 -7.98
N ALA A 408 43.17 47.19 -6.73
CA ALA A 408 43.40 46.27 -5.62
C ALA A 408 42.14 45.46 -5.25
N GLU A 409 40.95 46.08 -5.32
CA GLU A 409 39.66 45.41 -5.10
C GLU A 409 39.37 44.40 -6.22
N ALA A 410 39.56 44.77 -7.49
CA ALA A 410 39.41 43.87 -8.62
C ALA A 410 40.38 42.67 -8.55
N GLN A 411 41.64 42.90 -8.15
CA GLN A 411 42.60 41.82 -7.90
C GLN A 411 42.18 40.92 -6.74
N ARG A 412 41.58 41.46 -5.67
CA ARG A 412 41.07 40.67 -4.54
C ARG A 412 39.88 39.81 -4.95
N LEU A 413 38.95 40.36 -5.75
CA LEU A 413 37.80 39.64 -6.28
C LEU A 413 38.21 38.51 -7.22
N ALA A 414 39.13 38.76 -8.16
CA ALA A 414 39.68 37.71 -9.04
C ALA A 414 40.39 36.60 -8.25
N ALA A 415 41.15 36.95 -7.21
CA ALA A 415 41.81 35.99 -6.31
C ALA A 415 40.83 35.26 -5.37
N GLU A 416 39.59 35.72 -5.23
CA GLU A 416 38.51 35.02 -4.53
C GLU A 416 37.73 34.12 -5.48
N GLU A 417 37.44 34.57 -6.71
CA GLU A 417 36.80 33.76 -7.75
C GLU A 417 37.65 32.53 -8.09
N GLU A 418 38.97 32.66 -8.23
CA GLU A 418 39.85 31.53 -8.49
C GLU A 418 39.87 30.51 -7.34
N ARG A 419 39.78 30.97 -6.08
CA ARG A 419 39.62 30.07 -4.92
C ARG A 419 38.28 29.34 -4.95
N ARG A 420 37.19 30.03 -5.35
CA ARG A 420 35.87 29.42 -5.54
C ARG A 420 35.87 28.40 -6.67
N ARG A 421 36.61 28.64 -7.76
CA ARG A 421 36.80 27.68 -8.87
C ARG A 421 37.55 26.43 -8.40
N VAL A 422 38.70 26.58 -7.74
CA VAL A 422 39.46 25.44 -7.18
C VAL A 422 38.62 24.65 -6.17
N ALA A 423 37.91 25.31 -5.26
CA ALA A 423 37.04 24.64 -4.29
C ALA A 423 35.86 23.91 -4.97
N ALA A 424 35.25 24.50 -6.01
CA ALA A 424 34.18 23.85 -6.77
C ALA A 424 34.69 22.64 -7.58
N GLU A 425 35.90 22.70 -8.11
CA GLU A 425 36.51 21.57 -8.84
C GLU A 425 36.94 20.45 -7.88
N GLN A 426 37.42 20.76 -6.68
CA GLN A 426 37.65 19.77 -5.61
C GLN A 426 36.35 19.11 -5.16
N ALA A 427 35.32 19.90 -4.83
CA ALA A 427 34.00 19.39 -4.44
C ALA A 427 33.37 18.52 -5.54
N ARG A 428 33.57 18.88 -6.82
CA ARG A 428 33.16 18.07 -7.96
C ARG A 428 33.93 16.75 -8.06
N GLN A 429 35.25 16.73 -7.81
CA GLN A 429 36.04 15.49 -7.80
C GLN A 429 35.62 14.57 -6.65
N GLU A 430 35.33 15.12 -5.46
CA GLU A 430 34.76 14.36 -4.33
C GLU A 430 33.36 13.80 -4.67
N GLN A 431 32.51 14.58 -5.33
CA GLN A 431 31.18 14.15 -5.76
C GLN A 431 31.21 13.10 -6.88
N GLU A 432 32.16 13.20 -7.83
CA GLU A 432 32.39 12.17 -8.85
C GLU A 432 32.94 10.86 -8.25
N ALA A 433 33.79 10.94 -7.22
CA ALA A 433 34.28 9.78 -6.47
C ALA A 433 33.16 9.10 -5.66
N LEU A 434 32.37 9.87 -4.92
CA LEU A 434 31.21 9.37 -4.16
C LEU A 434 30.17 8.72 -5.08
N LEU A 435 29.92 9.31 -6.24
CA LEU A 435 29.02 8.74 -7.26
C LEU A 435 29.57 7.41 -7.83
N ALA A 436 30.89 7.29 -8.00
CA ALA A 436 31.51 6.04 -8.44
C ALA A 436 31.39 4.93 -7.38
N GLU A 437 31.55 5.27 -6.09
CA GLU A 437 31.36 4.34 -4.96
C GLU A 437 29.89 3.90 -4.85
N GLN A 438 28.94 4.83 -4.91
CA GLN A 438 27.50 4.53 -4.92
C GLN A 438 27.12 3.65 -6.13
N GLN A 439 27.70 3.87 -7.31
CA GLN A 439 27.48 3.00 -8.47
C GLN A 439 28.11 1.60 -8.32
N ALA A 440 29.20 1.46 -7.57
CA ALA A 440 29.79 0.17 -7.24
C ALA A 440 28.91 -0.60 -6.24
N ALA A 441 28.45 0.06 -5.18
CA ALA A 441 27.53 -0.50 -4.20
C ALA A 441 26.19 -0.92 -4.84
N LEU A 442 25.61 -0.07 -5.70
CA LEU A 442 24.38 -0.38 -6.43
C LEU A 442 24.54 -1.60 -7.36
N LYS A 443 25.69 -1.76 -8.03
CA LYS A 443 25.97 -2.94 -8.87
C LYS A 443 26.16 -4.21 -8.03
N ALA A 444 26.79 -4.12 -6.86
CA ALA A 444 26.91 -5.24 -5.94
C ALA A 444 25.54 -5.68 -5.40
N GLU A 445 24.67 -4.73 -5.02
CA GLU A 445 23.32 -5.02 -4.57
C GLU A 445 22.41 -5.56 -5.70
N GLN A 446 22.54 -5.02 -6.92
CA GLN A 446 21.85 -5.58 -8.10
C GLN A 446 22.28 -7.02 -8.40
N ALA A 447 23.56 -7.35 -8.25
CA ALA A 447 24.04 -8.72 -8.37
C ALA A 447 23.51 -9.63 -7.25
N ARG A 448 23.43 -9.11 -6.01
CA ARG A 448 22.85 -9.83 -4.85
C ARG A 448 21.37 -10.13 -5.07
N VAL A 449 20.59 -9.14 -5.48
CA VAL A 449 19.16 -9.28 -5.78
C VAL A 449 18.92 -10.21 -6.97
N ALA A 450 19.75 -10.16 -8.02
CA ALA A 450 19.65 -11.08 -9.15
C ALA A 450 19.89 -12.55 -8.73
N ALA A 451 20.89 -12.81 -7.88
CA ALA A 451 21.13 -14.15 -7.33
C ALA A 451 20.00 -14.61 -6.38
N GLU A 452 19.43 -13.69 -5.58
CA GLU A 452 18.30 -13.96 -4.69
C GLU A 452 17.01 -14.27 -5.49
N GLU A 453 16.76 -13.55 -6.59
CA GLU A 453 15.70 -13.88 -7.55
C GLU A 453 15.92 -15.22 -8.25
N GLU A 454 17.16 -15.53 -8.69
CA GLU A 454 17.46 -16.80 -9.35
C GLU A 454 17.24 -17.98 -8.40
N HIS A 455 17.73 -17.89 -7.15
CA HIS A 455 17.46 -18.88 -6.12
C HIS A 455 15.96 -19.01 -5.82
N ARG A 456 15.23 -17.89 -5.73
CA ARG A 456 13.78 -17.90 -5.52
C ARG A 456 13.01 -18.55 -6.68
N ARG A 457 13.47 -18.38 -7.93
CA ARG A 457 12.91 -19.08 -9.11
C ARG A 457 13.19 -20.58 -9.07
N GLN A 458 14.37 -21.00 -8.63
CA GLN A 458 14.71 -22.42 -8.43
C GLN A 458 13.82 -23.06 -7.36
N VAL A 459 13.66 -22.42 -6.20
CA VAL A 459 12.78 -22.89 -5.11
C VAL A 459 11.31 -22.97 -5.56
N LEU A 460 10.82 -21.99 -6.33
CA LEU A 460 9.45 -22.02 -6.87
C LEU A 460 9.26 -23.15 -7.90
N ALA A 461 10.26 -23.43 -8.74
CA ALA A 461 10.20 -24.54 -9.69
C ALA A 461 10.22 -25.91 -8.99
N GLU A 462 11.00 -26.07 -7.91
CA GLU A 462 11.03 -27.28 -7.09
C GLU A 462 9.71 -27.49 -6.31
N GLN A 463 9.12 -26.41 -5.79
CA GLN A 463 7.78 -26.44 -5.18
C GLN A 463 6.69 -26.79 -6.21
N GLU A 464 6.78 -26.27 -7.44
CA GLU A 464 5.82 -26.61 -8.49
C GLU A 464 5.96 -28.07 -8.96
N GLN A 465 7.18 -28.59 -9.14
CA GLN A 465 7.40 -30.02 -9.41
C GLN A 465 6.86 -30.90 -8.29
N THR A 466 7.08 -30.52 -7.02
CA THR A 466 6.56 -31.23 -5.85
C THR A 466 5.02 -31.24 -5.85
N ARG A 467 4.39 -30.09 -6.13
CA ARG A 467 2.92 -29.96 -6.23
C ARG A 467 2.35 -30.79 -7.37
N LEU A 468 3.01 -30.83 -8.53
CA LEU A 468 2.60 -31.64 -9.68
C LEU A 468 2.74 -33.15 -9.40
N ALA A 469 3.80 -33.56 -8.70
CA ALA A 469 3.97 -34.95 -8.27
C ALA A 469 2.88 -35.38 -7.28
N GLN A 470 2.58 -34.55 -6.28
CA GLN A 470 1.48 -34.78 -5.32
C GLN A 470 0.11 -34.84 -6.01
N LEU A 471 -0.15 -33.97 -6.99
CA LEU A 471 -1.38 -33.99 -7.77
C LEU A 471 -1.51 -35.27 -8.61
N ALA A 472 -0.42 -35.72 -9.24
CA ALA A 472 -0.39 -36.97 -10.01
C ALA A 472 -0.58 -38.21 -9.12
N GLU A 473 -0.01 -38.22 -7.90
CA GLU A 473 -0.23 -39.30 -6.93
C GLU A 473 -1.68 -39.32 -6.40
N ALA A 474 -2.26 -38.16 -6.07
CA ALA A 474 -3.66 -38.05 -5.68
C ALA A 474 -4.61 -38.54 -6.80
N GLN A 475 -4.33 -38.18 -8.06
CA GLN A 475 -5.07 -38.69 -9.22
C GLN A 475 -4.92 -40.20 -9.41
N ARG A 476 -3.72 -40.76 -9.17
CA ARG A 476 -3.48 -42.21 -9.24
C ARG A 476 -4.25 -42.96 -8.16
N LEU A 477 -4.28 -42.44 -6.92
CA LEU A 477 -5.02 -43.01 -5.80
C LEU A 477 -6.53 -42.95 -6.03
N ALA A 478 -7.07 -41.83 -6.51
CA ALA A 478 -8.49 -41.71 -6.86
C ALA A 478 -8.89 -42.71 -7.98
N ALA A 479 -8.06 -42.82 -9.03
CA ALA A 479 -8.29 -43.78 -10.11
C ALA A 479 -8.16 -45.25 -9.65
N GLU A 480 -7.36 -45.54 -8.63
CA GLU A 480 -7.29 -46.88 -8.02
C GLU A 480 -8.50 -47.16 -7.13
N GLU A 481 -8.97 -46.18 -6.34
CA GLU A 481 -10.18 -46.33 -5.53
C GLU A 481 -11.43 -46.53 -6.41
N GLU A 482 -11.55 -45.79 -7.51
CA GLU A 482 -12.68 -45.95 -8.44
C GLU A 482 -12.64 -47.31 -9.14
N ARG A 483 -11.45 -47.82 -9.51
CA ARG A 483 -11.29 -49.21 -10.00
C ARG A 483 -11.70 -50.23 -8.94
N ARG A 484 -11.37 -50.02 -7.66
CA ARG A 484 -11.80 -50.89 -6.55
C ARG A 484 -13.32 -50.85 -6.34
N ARG A 485 -13.96 -49.68 -6.50
CA ARG A 485 -15.43 -49.53 -6.46
C ARG A 485 -16.10 -50.29 -7.61
N VAL A 486 -15.64 -50.09 -8.85
CA VAL A 486 -16.14 -50.82 -10.03
C VAL A 486 -15.94 -52.33 -9.89
N ALA A 487 -14.78 -52.80 -9.42
CA ALA A 487 -14.53 -54.22 -9.19
C ALA A 487 -15.42 -54.82 -8.08
N ALA A 488 -15.68 -54.07 -7.00
CA ALA A 488 -16.60 -54.50 -5.94
C ALA A 488 -18.07 -54.55 -6.42
N GLU A 489 -18.48 -53.63 -7.29
CA GLU A 489 -19.82 -53.62 -7.88
C GLU A 489 -19.99 -54.73 -8.93
N GLN A 490 -18.96 -55.03 -9.72
CA GLN A 490 -18.93 -56.20 -10.61
C GLN A 490 -19.00 -57.51 -9.82
N ALA A 491 -18.18 -57.69 -8.77
CA ALA A 491 -18.22 -58.87 -7.91
C ALA A 491 -19.59 -59.04 -7.21
N ARG A 492 -20.27 -57.93 -6.89
CA ARG A 492 -21.64 -57.94 -6.37
C ARG A 492 -22.65 -58.35 -7.43
N GLN A 493 -22.55 -57.84 -8.65
CA GLN A 493 -23.41 -58.25 -9.77
C GLN A 493 -23.21 -59.74 -10.12
N GLU A 494 -21.97 -60.25 -10.04
CA GLU A 494 -21.67 -61.69 -10.17
C GLU A 494 -22.29 -62.51 -9.02
N GLN A 495 -22.26 -62.05 -7.77
CA GLN A 495 -22.95 -62.72 -6.67
C GLN A 495 -24.48 -62.68 -6.81
N GLU A 496 -25.06 -61.56 -7.24
CA GLU A 496 -26.51 -61.43 -7.46
C GLU A 496 -26.96 -62.28 -8.66
N ALA A 497 -26.13 -62.40 -9.71
CA ALA A 497 -26.36 -63.31 -10.84
C ALA A 497 -26.25 -64.79 -10.43
N LEU A 498 -25.21 -65.17 -9.66
CA LEU A 498 -25.05 -66.54 -9.15
C LEU A 498 -26.18 -66.93 -8.19
N LEU A 499 -26.66 -65.99 -7.37
CA LEU A 499 -27.83 -66.19 -6.51
C LEU A 499 -29.12 -66.34 -7.33
N ALA A 500 -29.28 -65.57 -8.42
CA ALA A 500 -30.39 -65.71 -9.35
C ALA A 500 -30.34 -67.06 -10.10
N GLU A 501 -29.15 -67.52 -10.49
CA GLU A 501 -28.94 -68.84 -11.11
C GLU A 501 -29.25 -69.97 -10.12
N GLN A 502 -28.79 -69.89 -8.86
CA GLN A 502 -29.14 -70.85 -7.81
C GLN A 502 -30.65 -70.87 -7.52
N GLN A 503 -31.32 -69.71 -7.51
CA GLN A 503 -32.77 -69.63 -7.38
C GLN A 503 -33.51 -70.16 -8.61
N ALA A 504 -32.96 -69.99 -9.82
CA ALA A 504 -33.51 -70.54 -11.05
C ALA A 504 -33.35 -72.07 -11.09
N ALA A 505 -32.19 -72.59 -10.68
CA ALA A 505 -31.92 -74.02 -10.54
C ALA A 505 -32.82 -74.65 -9.46
N LEU A 506 -32.99 -74.00 -8.30
CA LEU A 506 -33.92 -74.45 -7.26
C LEU A 506 -35.37 -74.46 -7.74
N LYS A 507 -35.81 -73.43 -8.50
CA LYS A 507 -37.13 -73.40 -9.13
C LYS A 507 -37.26 -74.46 -10.23
N ALA A 508 -36.21 -74.76 -10.98
CA ALA A 508 -36.20 -75.81 -12.00
C ALA A 508 -36.26 -77.22 -11.36
N GLU A 509 -35.57 -77.45 -10.25
CA GLU A 509 -35.64 -78.68 -9.47
C GLU A 509 -37.04 -78.85 -8.85
N GLN A 510 -37.59 -77.79 -8.24
CA GLN A 510 -38.97 -77.77 -7.76
C GLN A 510 -39.99 -78.00 -8.88
N ALA A 511 -39.77 -77.42 -10.06
CA ALA A 511 -40.60 -77.64 -11.24
C ALA A 511 -40.43 -79.07 -11.79
N ARG A 512 -39.25 -79.69 -11.69
CA ARG A 512 -39.04 -81.10 -12.06
C ARG A 512 -39.78 -82.01 -11.08
N VAL A 513 -39.65 -81.82 -9.77
CA VAL A 513 -40.39 -82.58 -8.76
C VAL A 513 -41.90 -82.42 -8.94
N ALA A 514 -42.39 -81.20 -9.16
CA ALA A 514 -43.80 -80.96 -9.47
C ALA A 514 -44.23 -81.55 -10.82
N ALA A 515 -43.33 -81.66 -11.82
CA ALA A 515 -43.61 -82.32 -13.09
C ALA A 515 -43.57 -83.85 -12.98
N GLU A 516 -42.71 -84.44 -12.15
CA GLU A 516 -42.70 -85.87 -11.81
C GLU A 516 -43.97 -86.24 -11.02
N GLU A 517 -44.38 -85.42 -10.06
CA GLU A 517 -45.63 -85.59 -9.31
C GLU A 517 -46.86 -85.42 -10.20
N LYS A 518 -46.84 -84.43 -11.10
CA LYS A 518 -47.88 -84.24 -12.13
C LYS A 518 -47.86 -85.34 -13.19
N GLN A 519 -46.72 -85.94 -13.54
CA GLN A 519 -46.65 -87.15 -14.37
C GLN A 519 -47.21 -88.37 -13.63
N ARG A 520 -46.99 -88.49 -12.31
CA ARG A 520 -47.62 -89.52 -11.47
C ARG A 520 -49.15 -89.40 -11.47
N GLN A 521 -49.65 -88.18 -11.30
CA GLN A 521 -51.08 -87.88 -11.41
C GLN A 521 -51.61 -88.09 -12.85
N LEU A 522 -50.83 -87.73 -13.87
CA LEU A 522 -51.20 -87.94 -15.27
C LEU A 522 -51.23 -89.42 -15.64
N ALA A 523 -50.31 -90.25 -15.13
CA ALA A 523 -50.33 -91.70 -15.35
C ALA A 523 -51.55 -92.37 -14.68
N LEU A 524 -51.94 -91.90 -13.48
CA LEU A 524 -53.19 -92.32 -12.82
C LEU A 524 -54.43 -91.84 -13.58
N ALA A 525 -54.41 -90.62 -14.13
CA ALA A 525 -55.48 -90.09 -14.96
C ALA A 525 -55.60 -90.80 -16.31
N GLN A 526 -54.47 -91.09 -16.98
CA GLN A 526 -54.41 -91.81 -18.26
C GLN A 526 -54.92 -93.24 -18.13
N LEU A 527 -54.75 -93.89 -16.99
CA LEU A 527 -55.34 -95.20 -16.71
C LEU A 527 -56.89 -95.14 -16.67
N ALA A 528 -57.47 -94.04 -16.20
CA ALA A 528 -58.91 -93.78 -16.20
C ALA A 528 -59.43 -93.17 -17.52
N GLU A 529 -58.59 -92.44 -18.25
CA GLU A 529 -58.93 -91.82 -19.53
C GLU A 529 -58.87 -92.84 -20.67
N ALA A 530 -57.94 -93.80 -20.64
CA ALA A 530 -57.94 -94.96 -21.52
C ALA A 530 -59.22 -95.81 -21.37
N GLN A 531 -59.80 -95.86 -20.16
CA GLN A 531 -61.10 -96.49 -19.89
C GLN A 531 -62.30 -95.65 -20.36
N ARG A 532 -62.13 -94.35 -20.66
CA ARG A 532 -63.17 -93.48 -21.22
C ARG A 532 -63.09 -93.33 -22.74
N LEU A 533 -61.90 -93.23 -23.32
CA LEU A 533 -61.71 -93.04 -24.76
C LEU A 533 -62.17 -94.26 -25.57
N ALA A 534 -62.08 -95.46 -24.99
CA ALA A 534 -62.69 -96.69 -25.51
C ALA A 534 -64.23 -96.61 -25.66
N ALA A 535 -64.89 -95.61 -25.06
CA ALA A 535 -66.32 -95.33 -25.19
C ALA A 535 -66.62 -94.01 -25.96
N GLU A 536 -65.59 -93.32 -26.47
CA GLU A 536 -65.74 -92.08 -27.25
C GLU A 536 -65.33 -92.23 -28.74
N GLU A 537 -64.48 -93.21 -29.08
CA GLU A 537 -64.25 -93.61 -30.49
C GLU A 537 -65.57 -93.92 -31.23
N GLU A 538 -66.52 -94.56 -30.55
CA GLU A 538 -67.83 -94.92 -31.10
C GLU A 538 -68.74 -93.70 -31.35
N ARG A 539 -68.47 -92.56 -30.69
CA ARG A 539 -69.29 -91.33 -30.84
C ARG A 539 -68.76 -90.35 -31.88
N ARG A 540 -67.44 -90.33 -32.16
CA ARG A 540 -66.87 -89.42 -33.17
C ARG A 540 -66.72 -90.03 -34.57
N ARG A 541 -66.72 -91.36 -34.72
CA ARG A 541 -66.88 -92.00 -36.04
C ARG A 541 -68.21 -91.65 -36.73
N VAL A 542 -69.24 -91.25 -35.97
CA VAL A 542 -70.53 -90.78 -36.53
C VAL A 542 -70.47 -89.29 -36.96
N ALA A 543 -69.71 -88.45 -36.26
CA ALA A 543 -69.66 -87.01 -36.52
C ALA A 543 -68.68 -86.60 -37.63
N ALA A 544 -67.64 -87.40 -37.88
CA ALA A 544 -66.56 -87.05 -38.82
C ALA A 544 -66.93 -87.17 -40.31
N GLU A 545 -68.05 -87.82 -40.64
CA GLU A 545 -68.37 -88.21 -42.03
C GLU A 545 -69.47 -87.35 -42.69
N GLN A 546 -70.39 -86.74 -41.91
CA GLN A 546 -71.46 -85.90 -42.46
C GLN A 546 -71.08 -84.41 -42.57
N ALA A 547 -70.38 -83.84 -41.58
CA ALA A 547 -69.97 -82.43 -41.58
C ALA A 547 -69.02 -82.06 -42.75
N ARG A 548 -68.43 -83.06 -43.41
CA ARG A 548 -67.55 -82.91 -44.57
C ARG A 548 -68.29 -82.80 -45.91
N GLN A 549 -69.62 -82.89 -45.92
CA GLN A 549 -70.46 -82.81 -47.13
C GLN A 549 -71.45 -81.62 -47.14
N GLU A 550 -71.70 -80.93 -46.02
CA GLU A 550 -72.78 -79.93 -45.96
C GLU A 550 -72.36 -78.47 -46.18
N GLN A 551 -71.09 -78.07 -45.96
CA GLN A 551 -70.66 -76.67 -46.14
C GLN A 551 -69.69 -76.36 -47.29
N GLU A 552 -69.80 -77.17 -48.35
CA GLU A 552 -69.75 -76.61 -49.72
C GLU A 552 -70.78 -75.46 -49.90
N ALA A 553 -71.84 -75.42 -49.08
CA ALA A 553 -72.83 -74.36 -49.03
C ALA A 553 -72.30 -72.94 -48.68
N LEU A 554 -71.09 -72.75 -48.12
CA LEU A 554 -70.50 -71.40 -47.98
C LEU A 554 -69.59 -70.98 -49.16
N LEU A 555 -69.68 -71.70 -50.28
CA LEU A 555 -69.47 -71.11 -51.61
C LEU A 555 -70.43 -69.92 -51.86
N ALA A 556 -71.54 -69.83 -51.10
CA ALA A 556 -72.56 -68.79 -51.23
C ALA A 556 -72.10 -67.36 -50.89
N GLU A 557 -71.14 -67.15 -49.98
CA GLU A 557 -70.81 -65.78 -49.53
C GLU A 557 -69.92 -65.03 -50.54
N GLN A 558 -68.80 -65.62 -50.99
CA GLN A 558 -67.95 -64.96 -51.99
C GLN A 558 -68.49 -65.03 -53.43
N LEU A 559 -69.63 -65.70 -53.64
CA LEU A 559 -70.49 -65.47 -54.81
C LEU A 559 -71.06 -64.03 -54.83
N ALA A 560 -71.00 -63.28 -53.72
CA ALA A 560 -71.21 -61.83 -53.72
C ALA A 560 -70.16 -61.06 -54.52
N ALA A 561 -68.90 -61.51 -54.56
CA ALA A 561 -67.87 -60.92 -55.41
C ALA A 561 -68.15 -61.19 -56.89
N LEU A 562 -68.58 -62.41 -57.24
CA LEU A 562 -68.91 -62.78 -58.62
C LEU A 562 -70.18 -62.08 -59.15
N LYS A 563 -71.15 -61.78 -58.26
CA LYS A 563 -72.33 -60.96 -58.61
C LYS A 563 -71.98 -59.55 -59.09
N ALA A 564 -70.82 -59.00 -58.73
CA ALA A 564 -70.34 -57.73 -59.28
C ALA A 564 -69.90 -57.84 -60.76
N GLN A 565 -69.56 -59.04 -61.24
CA GLN A 565 -69.12 -59.28 -62.62
C GLN A 565 -70.31 -59.40 -63.59
N GLN A 566 -71.45 -59.93 -63.14
CA GLN A 566 -72.64 -60.16 -63.98
C GLN A 566 -73.45 -58.90 -64.35
N ALA A 567 -73.09 -57.71 -63.84
CA ALA A 567 -73.74 -56.46 -64.22
C ALA A 567 -73.08 -55.72 -65.40
N ARG A 568 -71.82 -56.03 -65.74
CA ARG A 568 -70.98 -55.17 -66.61
C ARG A 568 -70.99 -55.53 -68.09
N VAL A 569 -70.87 -56.82 -68.44
CA VAL A 569 -70.71 -57.25 -69.85
C VAL A 569 -71.93 -56.89 -70.73
N ALA A 570 -73.14 -56.80 -70.14
CA ALA A 570 -74.33 -56.32 -70.86
C ALA A 570 -74.53 -54.78 -70.80
N ALA A 571 -73.79 -54.06 -69.94
CA ALA A 571 -73.79 -52.60 -69.88
C ALA A 571 -72.81 -51.97 -70.90
N GLU A 572 -71.86 -52.75 -71.42
CA GLU A 572 -70.84 -52.29 -72.37
C GLU A 572 -71.44 -51.64 -73.62
N GLU A 573 -72.56 -52.12 -74.16
CA GLU A 573 -73.18 -51.51 -75.35
C GLU A 573 -73.80 -50.13 -75.09
N LYS A 574 -74.26 -49.84 -73.86
CA LYS A 574 -74.74 -48.49 -73.49
C LYS A 574 -73.59 -47.57 -73.05
N GLN A 575 -72.50 -48.12 -72.51
CA GLN A 575 -71.25 -47.36 -72.33
C GLN A 575 -70.53 -47.06 -73.66
N ARG A 576 -70.64 -47.92 -74.68
CA ARG A 576 -70.03 -47.72 -76.01
C ARG A 576 -70.47 -46.41 -76.67
N GLN A 577 -71.71 -46.00 -76.46
CA GLN A 577 -72.25 -44.74 -76.98
C GLN A 577 -71.93 -43.53 -76.09
N LEU A 578 -71.63 -43.72 -74.80
CA LEU A 578 -71.12 -42.66 -73.92
C LEU A 578 -69.63 -42.37 -74.16
N ALA A 579 -68.84 -43.41 -74.47
CA ALA A 579 -67.42 -43.29 -74.79
C ALA A 579 -67.14 -42.39 -76.02
N LEU A 580 -68.05 -42.38 -77.00
CA LEU A 580 -67.98 -41.49 -78.16
C LEU A 580 -68.20 -40.01 -77.81
N ALA A 581 -68.93 -39.70 -76.73
CA ALA A 581 -69.11 -38.32 -76.27
C ALA A 581 -67.89 -37.81 -75.48
N GLN A 582 -67.30 -38.64 -74.62
CA GLN A 582 -66.12 -38.28 -73.83
C GLN A 582 -64.86 -38.06 -74.69
N LEU A 583 -64.79 -38.71 -75.86
CA LEU A 583 -63.71 -38.49 -76.84
C LEU A 583 -63.64 -37.04 -77.35
N ALA A 584 -64.76 -36.33 -77.45
CA ALA A 584 -64.80 -34.94 -77.92
C ALA A 584 -64.29 -33.94 -76.85
N GLU A 585 -64.43 -34.26 -75.56
CA GLU A 585 -63.90 -33.44 -74.46
C GLU A 585 -62.38 -33.59 -74.36
N ALA A 586 -61.86 -34.82 -74.52
CA ALA A 586 -60.42 -35.09 -74.61
C ALA A 586 -59.75 -34.33 -75.77
N GLN A 587 -60.42 -34.21 -76.92
CA GLN A 587 -59.92 -33.45 -78.07
C GLN A 587 -59.81 -31.93 -77.81
N ARG A 588 -60.65 -31.35 -76.93
CA ARG A 588 -60.50 -29.94 -76.51
C ARG A 588 -59.29 -29.72 -75.61
N LEU A 589 -59.01 -30.65 -74.69
CA LEU A 589 -57.84 -30.57 -73.81
C LEU A 589 -56.52 -30.74 -74.59
N ALA A 590 -56.46 -31.70 -75.52
CA ALA A 590 -55.31 -31.91 -76.39
C ALA A 590 -54.96 -30.65 -77.23
N ALA A 591 -55.97 -29.93 -77.73
CA ALA A 591 -55.77 -28.70 -78.49
C ALA A 591 -55.27 -27.51 -77.64
N GLU A 592 -55.36 -27.58 -76.31
CA GLU A 592 -54.78 -26.61 -75.38
C GLU A 592 -53.35 -27.01 -74.97
N GLU A 593 -53.10 -28.31 -74.74
CA GLU A 593 -51.74 -28.83 -74.53
C GLU A 593 -50.82 -28.57 -75.72
N GLU A 594 -51.27 -28.76 -76.96
CA GLU A 594 -50.43 -28.55 -78.15
C GLU A 594 -49.97 -27.08 -78.27
N ARG A 595 -50.83 -26.12 -77.89
CA ARG A 595 -50.48 -24.69 -77.84
C ARG A 595 -49.47 -24.40 -76.72
N ARG A 596 -49.58 -25.07 -75.57
CA ARG A 596 -48.60 -24.97 -74.48
C ARG A 596 -47.26 -25.60 -74.85
N ARG A 597 -47.25 -26.70 -75.63
CA ARG A 597 -46.03 -27.33 -76.16
C ARG A 597 -45.28 -26.42 -77.10
N VAL A 598 -45.95 -25.87 -78.13
CA VAL A 598 -45.31 -24.94 -79.08
C VAL A 598 -44.75 -23.70 -78.37
N ALA A 599 -45.50 -23.11 -77.44
CA ALA A 599 -45.01 -21.97 -76.66
C ALA A 599 -43.81 -22.33 -75.75
N ALA A 600 -43.83 -23.49 -75.10
CA ALA A 600 -42.72 -23.97 -74.27
C ALA A 600 -41.47 -24.30 -75.11
N GLU A 601 -41.63 -24.82 -76.32
CA GLU A 601 -40.52 -25.15 -77.21
C GLU A 601 -39.88 -23.91 -77.83
N GLN A 602 -40.67 -22.88 -78.18
CA GLN A 602 -40.12 -21.57 -78.55
C GLN A 602 -39.37 -20.91 -77.38
N ALA A 603 -39.95 -20.88 -76.18
CA ALA A 603 -39.29 -20.35 -74.99
C ALA A 603 -37.99 -21.11 -74.64
N ARG A 604 -37.96 -22.44 -74.89
CA ARG A 604 -36.76 -23.26 -74.71
C ARG A 604 -35.68 -22.95 -75.75
N GLN A 605 -36.04 -22.75 -77.01
CA GLN A 605 -35.10 -22.36 -78.06
C GLN A 605 -34.53 -20.95 -77.81
N GLU A 606 -35.33 -20.01 -77.31
CA GLU A 606 -34.85 -18.70 -76.86
C GLU A 606 -33.91 -18.80 -75.64
N GLN A 607 -34.23 -19.66 -74.66
CA GLN A 607 -33.33 -19.93 -73.53
C GLN A 607 -32.02 -20.61 -73.94
N GLU A 608 -32.05 -21.58 -74.85
CA GLU A 608 -30.84 -22.24 -75.36
C GLU A 608 -29.99 -21.28 -76.20
N ALA A 609 -30.60 -20.41 -77.02
CA ALA A 609 -29.89 -19.35 -77.74
C ALA A 609 -29.23 -18.33 -76.78
N LEU A 610 -29.97 -17.88 -75.75
CA LEU A 610 -29.45 -16.98 -74.73
C LEU A 610 -28.32 -17.63 -73.91
N LEU A 611 -28.47 -18.91 -73.56
CA LEU A 611 -27.46 -19.68 -72.83
C LEU A 611 -26.18 -19.87 -73.67
N VAL A 612 -26.30 -20.12 -74.98
CA VAL A 612 -25.15 -20.18 -75.89
C VAL A 612 -24.47 -18.80 -76.00
N GLN A 613 -25.23 -17.70 -76.07
CA GLN A 613 -24.67 -16.34 -76.04
C GLN A 613 -23.94 -16.05 -74.72
N GLN A 614 -24.54 -16.41 -73.57
CA GLN A 614 -23.93 -16.24 -72.25
C GLN A 614 -22.68 -17.11 -72.07
N GLN A 615 -22.69 -18.37 -72.55
CA GLN A 615 -21.51 -19.24 -72.51
C GLN A 615 -20.39 -18.75 -73.44
N ALA A 616 -20.73 -18.17 -74.61
CA ALA A 616 -19.75 -17.55 -75.49
C ALA A 616 -19.14 -16.28 -74.87
N ALA A 617 -19.97 -15.42 -74.27
CA ALA A 617 -19.51 -14.24 -73.53
C ALA A 617 -18.64 -14.62 -72.33
N LEU A 618 -19.06 -15.62 -71.53
CA LEU A 618 -18.31 -16.13 -70.39
C LEU A 618 -16.97 -16.73 -70.81
N LYS A 619 -16.92 -17.54 -71.89
CA LYS A 619 -15.66 -18.05 -72.44
C LYS A 619 -14.75 -16.93 -72.96
N ALA A 620 -15.30 -15.90 -73.60
CA ALA A 620 -14.52 -14.74 -74.04
C ALA A 620 -13.99 -13.90 -72.86
N GLN A 621 -14.76 -13.80 -71.77
CA GLN A 621 -14.35 -13.12 -70.54
C GLN A 621 -13.30 -13.93 -69.76
N GLN A 622 -13.48 -15.24 -69.65
CA GLN A 622 -12.50 -16.17 -69.06
C GLN A 622 -11.19 -16.21 -69.87
N ALA A 623 -11.26 -16.20 -71.20
CA ALA A 623 -10.07 -16.13 -72.05
C ALA A 623 -9.31 -14.79 -71.90
N LYS A 624 -10.03 -13.68 -71.75
CA LYS A 624 -9.42 -12.38 -71.40
C LYS A 624 -8.78 -12.42 -70.02
N LEU A 625 -9.51 -12.92 -69.01
CA LEU A 625 -9.02 -12.99 -67.63
C LEU A 625 -7.79 -13.90 -67.52
N ALA A 626 -7.76 -15.04 -68.20
CA ALA A 626 -6.61 -15.92 -68.27
C ALA A 626 -5.41 -15.29 -69.00
N ALA A 627 -5.64 -14.56 -70.10
CA ALA A 627 -4.56 -13.82 -70.79
C ALA A 627 -4.03 -12.64 -69.96
N GLU A 628 -4.87 -12.02 -69.14
CA GLU A 628 -4.51 -10.95 -68.21
C GLU A 628 -3.80 -11.48 -66.97
N GLU A 629 -4.24 -12.61 -66.39
CA GLU A 629 -3.50 -13.36 -65.38
C GLU A 629 -2.14 -13.81 -65.88
N GLU A 630 -2.04 -14.35 -67.10
CA GLU A 630 -0.77 -14.83 -67.62
C GLU A 630 0.19 -13.68 -67.96
N ARG A 631 -0.33 -12.54 -68.45
CA ARG A 631 0.43 -11.28 -68.49
C ARG A 631 0.86 -10.82 -67.10
N ARG A 632 0.00 -10.94 -66.09
CA ARG A 632 0.31 -10.55 -64.70
C ARG A 632 1.35 -11.48 -64.07
N LYS A 633 1.33 -12.78 -64.34
CA LYS A 633 2.37 -13.74 -63.96
C LYS A 633 3.69 -13.47 -64.69
N GLN A 634 3.65 -13.17 -65.98
CA GLN A 634 4.84 -12.81 -66.75
C GLN A 634 5.46 -11.49 -66.26
N LEU A 635 4.63 -10.49 -65.94
CA LEU A 635 5.06 -9.22 -65.35
C LEU A 635 5.60 -9.41 -63.93
N LEU A 636 4.93 -10.19 -63.08
CA LEU A 636 5.43 -10.53 -61.74
C LEU A 636 6.74 -11.31 -61.82
N ALA A 637 6.86 -12.30 -62.70
CA ALA A 637 8.11 -13.04 -62.91
C ALA A 637 9.22 -12.16 -63.52
N GLN A 638 8.89 -11.12 -64.31
CA GLN A 638 9.86 -10.11 -64.74
C GLN A 638 10.29 -9.24 -63.56
N GLN A 639 9.34 -8.63 -62.84
CA GLN A 639 9.59 -7.80 -61.66
C GLN A 639 10.36 -8.56 -60.58
N GLU A 640 10.07 -9.85 -60.37
CA GLU A 640 10.80 -10.69 -59.42
C GLU A 640 12.20 -11.05 -59.93
N ARG A 641 12.42 -11.26 -61.23
CA ARG A 641 13.80 -11.41 -61.76
C ARG A 641 14.59 -10.10 -61.68
N GLU A 642 13.96 -8.96 -61.93
CA GLU A 642 14.57 -7.63 -61.75
C GLU A 642 14.86 -7.35 -60.27
N PHE A 643 13.92 -7.66 -59.38
CA PHE A 643 14.08 -7.54 -57.92
C PHE A 643 15.15 -8.50 -57.38
N GLN A 644 15.17 -9.76 -57.78
CA GLN A 644 16.22 -10.72 -57.39
C GLN A 644 17.59 -10.32 -57.97
N THR A 645 17.64 -9.68 -59.14
CA THR A 645 18.89 -9.13 -59.70
C THR A 645 19.36 -7.91 -58.91
N GLN A 646 18.47 -6.97 -58.58
CA GLN A 646 18.79 -5.83 -57.71
C GLN A 646 19.14 -6.28 -56.30
N LEU A 647 18.44 -7.27 -55.74
CA LEU A 647 18.73 -7.87 -54.44
C LEU A 647 20.07 -8.59 -54.45
N ALA A 648 20.45 -9.29 -55.52
CA ALA A 648 21.79 -9.88 -55.65
C ALA A 648 22.90 -8.82 -55.78
N ILE A 649 22.62 -7.67 -56.42
CA ILE A 649 23.55 -6.52 -56.46
C ILE A 649 23.68 -5.89 -55.07
N VAL A 650 22.56 -5.60 -54.40
CA VAL A 650 22.52 -5.04 -53.04
C VAL A 650 23.14 -5.99 -52.04
N GLN A 651 22.90 -7.30 -52.11
CA GLN A 651 23.54 -8.30 -51.26
C GLN A 651 25.04 -8.40 -51.51
N ARG A 652 25.53 -8.21 -52.74
CA ARG A 652 26.97 -8.09 -53.01
C ARG A 652 27.55 -6.80 -52.43
N MET A 653 26.88 -5.66 -52.61
CA MET A 653 27.31 -4.38 -52.05
C MET A 653 27.31 -4.41 -50.51
N VAL A 654 26.26 -4.95 -49.90
CA VAL A 654 26.16 -5.15 -48.45
C VAL A 654 27.21 -6.15 -47.98
N ALA A 655 27.41 -7.29 -48.63
CA ALA A 655 28.45 -8.24 -48.23
C ALA A 655 29.89 -7.72 -48.45
N GLU A 656 30.11 -6.85 -49.43
CA GLU A 656 31.41 -6.19 -49.64
C GLU A 656 31.63 -5.05 -48.63
N GLU A 657 30.59 -4.27 -48.32
CA GLU A 657 30.68 -3.22 -47.30
C GLU A 657 30.70 -3.79 -45.88
N GLU A 658 30.02 -4.90 -45.61
CA GLU A 658 30.16 -5.68 -44.37
C GLU A 658 31.55 -6.30 -44.27
N ARG A 659 32.16 -6.80 -45.37
CA ARG A 659 33.57 -7.20 -45.34
C ARG A 659 34.48 -6.03 -45.01
N ARG A 660 34.29 -4.87 -45.65
CA ARG A 660 35.07 -3.65 -45.35
C ARG A 660 34.83 -3.16 -43.92
N ARG A 661 33.60 -3.25 -43.40
CA ARG A 661 33.25 -2.90 -42.00
C ARG A 661 33.88 -3.91 -41.03
N VAL A 662 33.82 -5.20 -41.29
CA VAL A 662 34.44 -6.26 -40.45
C VAL A 662 35.97 -6.23 -40.53
N GLU A 663 36.58 -5.83 -41.64
CA GLU A 663 38.03 -5.62 -41.75
C GLU A 663 38.46 -4.31 -41.06
N ALA A 664 37.71 -3.22 -41.23
CA ALA A 664 37.94 -1.97 -40.51
C ALA A 664 37.68 -2.12 -39.00
N GLU A 665 36.70 -2.93 -38.60
CA GLU A 665 36.39 -3.22 -37.20
C GLU A 665 37.36 -4.24 -36.60
N LYS A 666 37.87 -5.22 -37.37
CA LYS A 666 39.04 -6.02 -36.94
C LYS A 666 40.29 -5.17 -36.79
N ALA A 667 40.55 -4.23 -37.69
CA ALA A 667 41.66 -3.29 -37.57
C ALA A 667 41.47 -2.36 -36.36
N ARG A 668 40.25 -1.85 -36.15
CA ARG A 668 39.92 -1.04 -34.96
C ARG A 668 40.06 -1.86 -33.68
N LEU A 669 39.49 -3.06 -33.62
CA LEU A 669 39.58 -3.96 -32.46
C LEU A 669 41.02 -4.41 -32.21
N ALA A 670 41.85 -4.64 -33.23
CA ALA A 670 43.27 -4.94 -33.04
C ALA A 670 44.04 -3.72 -32.48
N ALA A 671 43.79 -2.52 -33.00
CA ALA A 671 44.38 -1.29 -32.47
C ALA A 671 43.86 -0.96 -31.05
N GLU A 672 42.57 -1.21 -30.80
CA GLU A 672 41.88 -1.01 -29.53
C GLU A 672 42.31 -2.07 -28.49
N GLU A 673 42.60 -3.31 -28.91
CA GLU A 673 43.22 -4.36 -28.09
C GLU A 673 44.70 -4.05 -27.81
N GLN A 674 45.47 -3.55 -28.78
CA GLN A 674 46.85 -3.13 -28.59
C GLN A 674 46.94 -1.94 -27.63
N LYS A 675 46.05 -0.95 -27.79
CA LYS A 675 45.90 0.19 -26.88
C LYS A 675 45.37 -0.23 -25.50
N ARG A 676 44.49 -1.24 -25.43
CA ARG A 676 44.01 -1.85 -24.18
C ARG A 676 45.08 -2.69 -23.49
N LYS A 677 46.00 -3.33 -24.23
CA LYS A 677 47.18 -4.02 -23.70
C LYS A 677 48.21 -3.03 -23.16
N GLN A 678 48.43 -1.91 -23.84
CA GLN A 678 49.23 -0.79 -23.30
C GLN A 678 48.58 -0.20 -22.05
N LEU A 679 47.29 0.16 -22.10
CA LEU A 679 46.55 0.68 -20.95
C LEU A 679 46.45 -0.34 -19.80
N LEU A 680 46.42 -1.65 -20.08
CA LEU A 680 46.50 -2.70 -19.05
C LEU A 680 47.90 -2.81 -18.46
N ALA A 681 48.98 -2.74 -19.25
CA ALA A 681 50.34 -2.75 -18.72
C ALA A 681 50.64 -1.49 -17.88
N GLU A 682 50.16 -0.33 -18.32
CA GLU A 682 50.25 0.95 -17.62
C GLU A 682 49.42 0.93 -16.34
N ARG A 683 48.16 0.47 -16.39
CA ARG A 683 47.33 0.25 -15.19
C ARG A 683 47.88 -0.83 -14.27
N GLU A 684 48.53 -1.87 -14.79
CA GLU A 684 49.14 -2.93 -13.98
C GLU A 684 50.38 -2.38 -13.24
N LEU A 685 51.16 -1.51 -13.88
CA LEU A 685 52.24 -0.76 -13.24
C LEU A 685 51.70 0.21 -12.17
N THR A 686 50.71 1.05 -12.51
CA THR A 686 50.03 1.93 -11.54
C THR A 686 49.42 1.14 -10.39
N ARG A 687 48.79 -0.01 -10.67
CA ARG A 687 48.22 -0.91 -9.67
C ARG A 687 49.30 -1.54 -8.79
N GLN A 688 50.47 -1.88 -9.32
CA GLN A 688 51.58 -2.39 -8.52
C GLN A 688 52.19 -1.30 -7.61
N THR A 689 52.33 -0.07 -8.09
CA THR A 689 52.70 1.09 -7.26
C THR A 689 51.66 1.36 -6.18
N GLN A 690 50.39 1.48 -6.55
CA GLN A 690 49.28 1.71 -5.62
C GLN A 690 49.08 0.56 -4.63
N LEU A 691 49.33 -0.70 -5.01
CA LEU A 691 49.27 -1.84 -4.09
C LEU A 691 50.48 -1.88 -3.15
N ALA A 692 51.65 -1.36 -3.55
CA ALA A 692 52.79 -1.19 -2.66
C ALA A 692 52.58 -0.03 -1.67
N GLU A 693 52.02 1.09 -2.12
CA GLU A 693 51.66 2.22 -1.27
C GLU A 693 50.48 1.87 -0.34
N ALA A 694 49.43 1.21 -0.85
CA ALA A 694 48.34 0.70 -0.04
C ALA A 694 48.78 -0.40 0.93
N ARG A 695 49.81 -1.21 0.60
CA ARG A 695 50.44 -2.11 1.58
C ARG A 695 51.18 -1.34 2.66
N ARG A 696 51.98 -0.33 2.33
CA ARG A 696 52.62 0.53 3.35
C ARG A 696 51.59 1.23 4.23
N MET A 697 50.52 1.77 3.66
CA MET A 697 49.45 2.40 4.43
C MET A 697 48.65 1.38 5.24
N ALA A 698 48.39 0.18 4.72
CA ALA A 698 47.73 -0.88 5.49
C ALA A 698 48.63 -1.47 6.60
N GLU A 699 49.95 -1.50 6.42
CA GLU A 699 50.92 -1.91 7.45
C GLU A 699 51.08 -0.82 8.53
N GLU A 700 51.09 0.46 8.15
CA GLU A 700 51.07 1.60 9.09
C GLU A 700 49.72 1.66 9.84
N GLN A 701 48.60 1.50 9.14
CA GLN A 701 47.25 1.48 9.70
C GLN A 701 47.04 0.26 10.61
N ALA A 702 47.41 -0.95 10.19
CA ALA A 702 47.32 -2.15 11.04
C ALA A 702 48.28 -2.06 12.25
N ARG A 703 49.39 -1.33 12.16
CA ARG A 703 50.25 -1.02 13.30
C ARG A 703 49.60 -0.02 14.26
N ILE A 704 48.96 1.05 13.75
CA ILE A 704 48.18 2.01 14.53
C ILE A 704 47.01 1.31 15.21
N GLU A 705 46.24 0.50 14.48
CA GLU A 705 45.11 -0.28 14.99
C GLU A 705 45.57 -1.35 15.97
N ALA A 706 46.72 -2.01 15.78
CA ALA A 706 47.29 -2.93 16.77
C ALA A 706 47.79 -2.21 18.03
N GLU A 707 48.27 -0.96 17.92
CA GLU A 707 48.68 -0.15 19.07
C GLU A 707 47.48 0.44 19.81
N GLU A 708 46.42 0.84 19.09
CA GLU A 708 45.14 1.25 19.65
C GLU A 708 44.39 0.07 20.27
N GLN A 709 44.41 -1.11 19.65
CA GLN A 709 43.84 -2.35 20.19
C GLN A 709 44.62 -2.80 21.43
N ARG A 710 45.96 -2.70 21.45
CA ARG A 710 46.74 -2.91 22.68
C ARG A 710 46.41 -1.88 23.76
N ARG A 711 46.12 -0.62 23.40
CA ARG A 711 45.60 0.39 24.35
C ARG A 711 44.20 0.05 24.86
N LYS A 712 43.29 -0.42 23.99
CA LYS A 712 41.93 -0.87 24.35
C LYS A 712 41.98 -2.11 25.24
N GLU A 713 42.84 -3.08 24.94
CA GLU A 713 43.07 -4.27 25.77
C GLU A 713 43.80 -3.94 27.08
N ALA A 714 44.69 -2.94 27.10
CA ALA A 714 45.30 -2.44 28.33
C ALA A 714 44.27 -1.72 29.20
N LEU A 715 43.44 -0.83 28.63
CA LEU A 715 42.31 -0.21 29.35
C LEU A 715 41.30 -1.25 29.82
N ALA A 716 40.93 -2.22 28.98
CA ALA A 716 40.00 -3.28 29.33
C ALA A 716 40.57 -4.21 30.40
N LYS A 717 41.87 -4.51 30.40
CA LYS A 717 42.54 -5.24 31.50
C LYS A 717 42.64 -4.39 32.76
N GLN A 718 42.90 -3.09 32.65
CA GLN A 718 42.98 -2.18 33.79
C GLN A 718 41.59 -1.97 34.43
N GLU A 719 40.55 -1.83 33.61
CA GLU A 719 39.15 -1.73 34.04
C GLU A 719 38.62 -3.07 34.56
N LEU A 720 38.94 -4.20 33.92
CA LEU A 720 38.62 -5.53 34.44
C LEU A 720 39.36 -5.81 35.75
N THR A 721 40.62 -5.38 35.90
CA THR A 721 41.35 -5.46 37.18
C THR A 721 40.69 -4.55 38.22
N ARG A 722 40.27 -3.33 37.85
CA ARG A 722 39.53 -2.42 38.73
C ARG A 722 38.17 -3.01 39.13
N GLN A 723 37.46 -3.67 38.22
CA GLN A 723 36.17 -4.31 38.47
C GLN A 723 36.32 -5.60 39.29
N ILE A 724 37.37 -6.40 39.06
CA ILE A 724 37.73 -7.54 39.91
C ILE A 724 38.10 -7.04 41.31
N GLN A 725 38.98 -6.05 41.45
CA GLN A 725 39.31 -5.47 42.76
C GLN A 725 38.11 -4.79 43.43
N LEU A 726 37.19 -4.18 42.68
CA LEU A 726 35.95 -3.63 43.25
C LEU A 726 34.96 -4.73 43.63
N ALA A 727 34.90 -5.85 42.90
CA ALA A 727 34.07 -7.00 43.21
C ALA A 727 34.66 -7.83 44.36
N GLU A 728 35.97 -7.94 44.48
CA GLU A 728 36.68 -8.55 45.61
C GLU A 728 36.58 -7.65 46.84
N ALA A 729 36.73 -6.33 46.70
CA ALA A 729 36.50 -5.38 47.80
C ALA A 729 35.02 -5.37 48.24
N ARG A 730 34.05 -5.44 47.31
CA ARG A 730 32.63 -5.62 47.65
C ARG A 730 32.37 -6.96 48.30
N ARG A 731 32.88 -8.07 47.76
CA ARG A 731 32.72 -9.40 48.33
C ARG A 731 33.37 -9.50 49.71
N MET A 732 34.55 -8.93 49.92
CA MET A 732 35.17 -8.86 51.25
C MET A 732 34.42 -7.91 52.18
N ALA A 733 33.84 -6.80 51.69
CA ALA A 733 33.00 -5.92 52.51
C ALA A 733 31.63 -6.56 52.84
N GLU A 734 31.04 -7.35 51.94
CA GLU A 734 29.81 -8.11 52.12
C GLU A 734 30.05 -9.33 53.02
N GLU A 735 31.19 -10.01 52.89
CA GLU A 735 31.57 -11.15 53.72
C GLU A 735 32.06 -10.67 55.10
N GLN A 736 32.75 -9.54 55.21
CA GLN A 736 33.04 -8.86 56.48
C GLN A 736 31.76 -8.33 57.13
N ALA A 737 30.88 -7.63 56.42
CA ALA A 737 29.59 -7.18 56.96
C ALA A 737 28.67 -8.35 57.30
N ARG A 738 28.78 -9.49 56.61
CA ARG A 738 28.10 -10.74 56.98
C ARG A 738 28.73 -11.36 58.22
N ILE A 739 30.05 -11.40 58.35
CA ILE A 739 30.75 -11.89 59.54
C ILE A 739 30.43 -10.99 60.74
N GLU A 740 30.42 -9.67 60.57
CA GLU A 740 30.03 -8.70 61.59
C GLU A 740 28.54 -8.78 61.91
N ALA A 741 27.65 -8.97 60.93
CA ALA A 741 26.23 -9.19 61.18
C ALA A 741 25.94 -10.58 61.79
N GLU A 742 26.74 -11.60 61.49
CA GLU A 742 26.64 -12.93 62.08
C GLU A 742 27.25 -12.97 63.48
N GLU A 743 28.36 -12.27 63.72
CA GLU A 743 28.94 -12.06 65.04
C GLU A 743 28.07 -11.13 65.89
N GLN A 744 27.45 -10.10 65.32
CA GLN A 744 26.45 -9.26 66.00
C GLN A 744 25.18 -10.05 66.28
N ARG A 745 24.66 -10.84 65.34
CA ARG A 745 23.55 -11.80 65.62
C ARG A 745 23.96 -12.86 66.63
N ARG A 746 25.24 -13.24 66.72
CA ARG A 746 25.76 -14.21 67.70
C ARG A 746 26.02 -13.56 69.06
N LYS A 747 26.38 -12.28 69.11
CA LYS A 747 26.43 -11.44 70.32
C LYS A 747 25.03 -11.13 70.82
N GLU A 748 24.08 -10.86 69.95
CA GLU A 748 22.65 -10.70 70.27
C GLU A 748 22.00 -12.03 70.60
N ALA A 749 22.40 -13.15 69.99
CA ALA A 749 21.95 -14.48 70.38
C ALA A 749 22.57 -14.89 71.71
N LEU A 750 23.86 -14.64 71.97
CA LEU A 750 24.44 -14.83 73.30
C LEU A 750 23.85 -13.86 74.31
N ALA A 751 23.53 -12.61 73.96
CA ALA A 751 22.90 -11.66 74.86
C ALA A 751 21.42 -12.01 75.10
N LYS A 752 20.69 -12.53 74.11
CA LYS A 752 19.34 -13.08 74.28
C LYS A 752 19.36 -14.42 75.00
N GLN A 753 20.39 -15.24 74.83
CA GLN A 753 20.54 -16.53 75.52
C GLN A 753 21.07 -16.35 76.94
N GLU A 754 21.89 -15.33 77.20
CA GLU A 754 22.34 -14.91 78.53
C GLU A 754 21.25 -14.10 79.24
N LEU A 755 20.48 -13.27 78.53
CA LEU A 755 19.26 -12.65 79.08
C LEU A 755 18.18 -13.71 79.33
N THR A 756 18.02 -14.71 78.45
CA THR A 756 17.11 -15.84 78.70
C THR A 756 17.66 -16.72 79.81
N ARG A 757 18.99 -16.90 79.95
CA ARG A 757 19.60 -17.60 81.09
C ARG A 757 19.50 -16.78 82.36
N GLN A 758 19.57 -15.46 82.32
CA GLN A 758 19.41 -14.59 83.49
C GLN A 758 17.93 -14.43 83.85
N ILE A 759 17.00 -14.43 82.89
CA ILE A 759 15.57 -14.56 83.13
C ILE A 759 15.27 -15.95 83.69
N GLN A 760 15.74 -17.04 83.08
CA GLN A 760 15.55 -18.40 83.61
C GLN A 760 16.32 -18.68 84.91
N LEU A 761 17.40 -17.95 85.23
CA LEU A 761 18.11 -18.06 86.51
C LEU A 761 17.54 -17.07 87.55
N ALA A 762 16.89 -15.98 87.13
CA ALA A 762 16.10 -15.11 88.01
C ALA A 762 14.70 -15.68 88.24
N GLU A 763 14.14 -16.45 87.31
CA GLU A 763 12.93 -17.25 87.45
C GLU A 763 13.25 -18.55 88.16
N ALA A 764 14.37 -19.25 87.90
CA ALA A 764 14.79 -20.37 88.74
C ALA A 764 15.28 -19.91 90.11
N ARG A 765 15.77 -18.67 90.29
CA ARG A 765 15.95 -18.08 91.62
C ARG A 765 14.64 -17.66 92.24
N ARG A 766 13.73 -16.98 91.54
CA ARG A 766 12.42 -16.60 92.11
C ARG A 766 11.56 -17.83 92.38
N VAL A 767 11.70 -18.90 91.59
CA VAL A 767 11.10 -20.21 91.83
C VAL A 767 11.89 -20.97 92.89
N ALA A 768 13.22 -20.90 93.00
CA ALA A 768 13.93 -21.51 94.12
C ALA A 768 13.83 -20.71 95.43
N GLU A 769 13.48 -19.43 95.38
CA GLU A 769 13.21 -18.54 96.51
C GLU A 769 11.74 -18.65 96.90
N GLU A 770 10.81 -18.74 95.93
CA GLU A 770 9.41 -19.09 96.20
C GLU A 770 9.29 -20.57 96.61
N GLN A 771 10.12 -21.48 96.09
CA GLN A 771 10.19 -22.89 96.51
C GLN A 771 10.96 -23.05 97.81
N ALA A 772 12.03 -22.31 98.09
CA ALA A 772 12.64 -22.29 99.43
C ALA A 772 11.81 -21.50 100.44
N ARG A 773 10.91 -20.60 99.98
CA ARG A 773 9.89 -19.96 100.81
C ARG A 773 8.69 -20.85 101.01
N ILE A 774 8.26 -21.63 100.02
CA ILE A 774 7.25 -22.68 100.15
C ILE A 774 7.82 -23.80 101.01
N GLU A 775 9.09 -24.19 100.87
CA GLU A 775 9.75 -25.19 101.71
C GLU A 775 10.13 -24.62 103.07
N ALA A 776 10.40 -23.32 103.24
CA ALA A 776 10.54 -22.72 104.58
C ALA A 776 9.18 -22.41 105.23
N GLU A 777 8.12 -22.18 104.46
CA GLU A 777 6.76 -22.00 104.93
C GLU A 777 6.09 -23.35 105.18
N GLU A 778 6.42 -24.39 104.42
CA GLU A 778 6.05 -25.80 104.60
C GLU A 778 6.97 -26.48 105.61
N GLN A 779 8.23 -26.08 105.79
CA GLN A 779 9.05 -26.46 106.95
C GLN A 779 8.52 -25.73 108.19
N ARG A 780 8.15 -24.45 108.12
CA ARG A 780 7.36 -23.80 109.19
C ARG A 780 5.98 -24.43 109.34
N ARG A 781 5.39 -25.03 108.31
CA ARG A 781 4.13 -25.79 108.39
C ARG A 781 4.36 -27.20 108.88
N LYS A 782 5.54 -27.79 108.73
CA LYS A 782 5.99 -29.09 109.26
C LYS A 782 6.58 -28.93 110.65
N GLU A 783 6.98 -27.74 111.08
CA GLU A 783 7.37 -27.36 112.44
C GLU A 783 6.20 -26.77 113.20
N ALA A 784 5.24 -26.12 112.54
CA ALA A 784 3.93 -25.80 113.10
C ALA A 784 3.08 -27.07 113.15
N LEU A 785 3.05 -27.92 112.12
CA LEU A 785 2.50 -29.28 112.25
C LEU A 785 3.34 -30.10 113.22
N ALA A 786 4.68 -30.06 113.29
CA ALA A 786 5.39 -30.84 114.32
C ALA A 786 5.19 -30.26 115.73
N LYS A 787 4.94 -28.96 115.91
CA LYS A 787 4.51 -28.40 117.21
C LYS A 787 3.05 -28.69 117.50
N GLN A 788 2.17 -28.70 116.51
CA GLN A 788 0.75 -29.03 116.63
C GLN A 788 0.54 -30.54 116.73
N GLU A 789 1.43 -31.35 116.19
CA GLU A 789 1.52 -32.81 116.23
C GLU A 789 2.28 -33.25 117.47
N LEU A 790 3.28 -32.51 117.96
CA LEU A 790 3.83 -32.72 119.29
C LEU A 790 2.83 -32.29 120.36
N THR A 791 2.12 -31.17 120.19
CA THR A 791 1.00 -30.79 121.06
C THR A 791 -0.13 -31.81 120.97
N ARG A 792 -0.49 -32.26 119.76
CA ARG A 792 -1.48 -33.33 119.57
C ARG A 792 -0.97 -34.68 120.08
N GLN A 793 0.32 -35.01 120.03
CA GLN A 793 0.87 -36.26 120.56
C GLN A 793 1.07 -36.18 122.07
N THR A 794 1.31 -35.01 122.67
CA THR A 794 1.24 -34.81 124.12
C THR A 794 -0.21 -34.92 124.58
N GLN A 795 -1.15 -34.21 123.93
CA GLN A 795 -2.59 -34.28 124.24
C GLN A 795 -3.19 -35.66 123.92
N LEU A 796 -2.69 -36.38 122.90
CA LEU A 796 -3.07 -37.76 122.57
C LEU A 796 -2.30 -38.78 123.39
N ALA A 797 -1.17 -38.45 124.02
CA ALA A 797 -0.51 -39.29 125.03
C ALA A 797 -1.16 -39.12 126.41
N GLU A 798 -1.64 -37.92 126.75
CA GLU A 798 -2.50 -37.69 127.92
C GLU A 798 -3.88 -38.33 127.69
N ALA A 799 -4.51 -38.11 126.53
CA ALA A 799 -5.77 -38.77 126.18
C ALA A 799 -5.59 -40.28 126.00
N ARG A 800 -4.44 -40.79 125.52
CA ARG A 800 -4.14 -42.23 125.57
C ARG A 800 -3.96 -42.71 126.98
N ARG A 801 -3.16 -42.06 127.84
CA ARG A 801 -3.06 -42.48 129.26
C ARG A 801 -4.43 -42.51 129.94
N VAL A 802 -5.29 -41.52 129.70
CA VAL A 802 -6.65 -41.49 130.26
C VAL A 802 -7.55 -42.55 129.63
N ALA A 803 -7.48 -42.79 128.31
CA ALA A 803 -8.28 -43.80 127.62
C ALA A 803 -7.79 -45.25 127.89
N GLU A 804 -6.48 -45.47 128.04
CA GLU A 804 -5.85 -46.74 128.38
C GLU A 804 -6.15 -47.10 129.84
N GLU A 805 -6.11 -46.14 130.77
CA GLU A 805 -6.56 -46.33 132.15
C GLU A 805 -8.07 -46.69 132.20
N GLN A 806 -8.92 -45.95 131.47
CA GLN A 806 -10.35 -46.25 131.37
C GLN A 806 -10.67 -47.52 130.55
N THR A 807 -9.75 -48.01 129.73
CA THR A 807 -9.90 -49.27 128.97
C THR A 807 -9.45 -50.45 129.82
N ARG A 808 -8.34 -50.34 130.57
CA ARG A 808 -7.88 -51.36 131.53
C ARG A 808 -8.98 -51.68 132.54
N ILE A 809 -9.56 -50.65 133.16
CA ILE A 809 -10.67 -50.75 134.13
C ILE A 809 -11.92 -51.41 133.51
N LYS A 810 -12.15 -51.31 132.19
CA LYS A 810 -13.26 -52.00 131.49
C LYS A 810 -12.92 -53.42 131.05
N GLN A 811 -11.67 -53.70 130.69
CA GLN A 811 -11.21 -55.04 130.27
C GLN A 811 -11.06 -56.00 131.46
N GLU A 812 -10.57 -55.52 132.60
CA GLU A 812 -10.51 -56.30 133.85
C GLU A 812 -11.91 -56.71 134.34
N ALA A 813 -12.93 -55.88 134.08
CA ALA A 813 -14.33 -56.21 134.35
C ALA A 813 -14.91 -57.25 133.36
N ALA A 814 -14.49 -57.22 132.09
CA ALA A 814 -14.99 -58.12 131.05
C ALA A 814 -14.36 -59.53 131.10
N MET A 815 -13.05 -59.65 131.35
CA MET A 815 -12.36 -60.95 131.45
C MET A 815 -12.97 -61.88 132.51
N LYS A 816 -13.63 -61.32 133.53
CA LYS A 816 -14.34 -62.06 134.59
C LYS A 816 -15.44 -63.00 134.07
N ALA A 817 -15.98 -62.77 132.86
CA ALA A 817 -17.16 -63.47 132.37
C ALA A 817 -16.89 -64.73 131.52
N GLU A 818 -15.79 -64.79 130.75
CA GLU A 818 -15.67 -65.75 129.64
C GLU A 818 -14.63 -66.88 129.85
N GLN A 819 -13.56 -66.66 130.63
CA GLN A 819 -12.72 -67.79 131.06
C GLN A 819 -13.44 -68.72 132.06
N ALA A 820 -14.55 -68.27 132.64
CA ALA A 820 -15.51 -69.10 133.36
C ALA A 820 -16.44 -69.93 132.44
N ARG A 821 -16.33 -69.79 131.11
CA ARG A 821 -17.27 -70.38 130.13
C ARG A 821 -16.64 -71.43 129.20
N LEU A 822 -15.46 -71.19 128.65
CA LEU A 822 -14.90 -72.02 127.56
C LEU A 822 -13.72 -72.92 127.94
N ALA A 823 -13.49 -73.11 129.24
CA ALA A 823 -12.95 -74.37 129.76
C ALA A 823 -13.92 -75.56 129.54
N ALA A 824 -15.11 -75.32 128.95
CA ALA A 824 -16.11 -76.31 128.58
C ALA A 824 -16.24 -76.52 127.05
N LEU A 825 -15.22 -76.18 126.24
CA LEU A 825 -15.28 -76.36 124.77
C LEU A 825 -13.93 -76.76 124.15
N GLU A 826 -13.23 -77.65 124.86
CA GLU A 826 -12.04 -78.39 124.41
C GLU A 826 -12.35 -79.38 123.25
N GLU A 827 -13.63 -79.58 122.92
CA GLU A 827 -14.14 -80.69 122.13
C GLU A 827 -14.10 -80.52 120.59
N GLU A 828 -14.19 -79.29 120.05
CA GLU A 828 -14.49 -79.05 118.61
C GLU A 828 -13.26 -79.09 117.66
N ARG A 829 -12.38 -80.02 118.02
CA ARG A 829 -11.18 -80.55 117.38
C ARG A 829 -11.23 -80.77 115.86
N GLU A 830 -10.03 -80.80 115.27
CA GLU A 830 -9.58 -81.69 114.18
C GLU A 830 -10.19 -81.61 112.76
N GLN A 831 -11.46 -81.23 112.56
CA GLN A 831 -12.24 -81.95 111.56
C GLN A 831 -12.00 -81.64 110.06
N VAL A 832 -11.83 -80.38 109.63
CA VAL A 832 -12.10 -79.98 108.21
C VAL A 832 -10.89 -79.53 107.38
N ALA A 833 -9.75 -80.21 107.51
CA ALA A 833 -8.59 -80.05 106.60
C ALA A 833 -8.80 -80.64 105.18
N ARG A 834 -10.02 -80.59 104.64
CA ARG A 834 -10.49 -81.53 103.58
C ARG A 834 -10.72 -80.97 102.17
N LEU A 835 -10.99 -79.68 102.00
CA LEU A 835 -11.55 -79.10 100.76
C LEU A 835 -10.76 -77.84 100.36
N LYS A 836 -9.69 -77.85 99.55
CA LYS A 836 -9.21 -78.81 98.52
C LYS A 836 -10.19 -78.94 97.34
N GLN A 837 -9.64 -78.94 96.11
CA GLN A 837 -10.40 -78.87 94.84
C GLN A 837 -11.13 -77.49 94.74
N GLU A 838 -11.80 -77.05 93.66
CA GLU A 838 -12.49 -77.84 92.64
C GLU A 838 -12.69 -77.14 91.27
N ALA A 839 -12.56 -75.81 91.16
CA ALA A 839 -12.95 -75.07 89.94
C ALA A 839 -11.98 -73.89 89.64
N ALA A 840 -11.05 -73.96 88.68
CA ALA A 840 -10.76 -74.89 87.58
C ALA A 840 -11.68 -74.82 86.33
N LEU A 841 -13.00 -75.02 86.47
CA LEU A 841 -13.81 -75.53 85.34
C LEU A 841 -14.72 -74.51 84.61
N LYS A 842 -14.46 -73.19 84.69
CA LYS A 842 -15.30 -72.16 84.04
C LYS A 842 -14.50 -70.96 83.51
N ALA A 843 -14.77 -70.42 82.32
CA ALA A 843 -15.54 -70.99 81.19
C ALA A 843 -15.21 -70.29 79.86
N GLU A 844 -14.22 -70.82 79.15
CA GLU A 844 -14.01 -70.95 77.68
C GLU A 844 -15.07 -70.47 76.64
N LYS A 845 -16.35 -70.35 77.01
CA LYS A 845 -17.51 -70.47 76.11
C LYS A 845 -17.97 -69.20 75.38
N ALA A 846 -17.25 -68.07 75.50
CA ALA A 846 -17.55 -66.82 74.78
C ALA A 846 -16.84 -66.70 73.41
N ARG A 847 -16.18 -67.78 72.95
CA ARG A 847 -15.69 -67.97 71.58
C ARG A 847 -16.87 -68.04 70.59
N LEU A 848 -16.59 -68.11 69.28
CA LEU A 848 -17.49 -68.60 68.22
C LEU A 848 -18.72 -67.73 67.84
N ALA A 849 -18.95 -66.58 68.45
CA ALA A 849 -20.09 -65.73 68.11
C ALA A 849 -19.91 -64.91 66.81
N ALA A 850 -19.90 -65.61 65.67
CA ALA A 850 -20.20 -65.10 64.31
C ALA A 850 -19.36 -63.87 63.82
N GLU A 851 -18.37 -63.97 62.93
CA GLU A 851 -18.10 -64.93 61.84
C GLU A 851 -19.15 -64.95 60.70
N GLU A 852 -20.33 -64.35 60.88
CA GLU A 852 -21.45 -64.45 59.92
C GLU A 852 -21.61 -63.18 59.05
N HIS A 853 -21.37 -61.99 59.62
CA HIS A 853 -21.62 -60.71 58.93
C HIS A 853 -20.64 -60.39 57.79
N GLN A 854 -19.52 -61.12 57.67
CA GLN A 854 -18.57 -60.94 56.56
C GLN A 854 -19.16 -61.32 55.19
N ARG A 855 -20.31 -61.99 55.16
CA ARG A 855 -20.80 -62.72 53.99
C ARG A 855 -21.81 -61.99 53.10
N GLN A 856 -22.50 -60.95 53.60
CA GLN A 856 -23.68 -60.38 52.92
C GLN A 856 -23.39 -59.16 52.03
N GLN A 857 -22.46 -58.27 52.38
CA GLN A 857 -22.13 -57.11 51.53
C GLN A 857 -21.26 -57.46 50.30
N ALA A 858 -20.78 -58.71 50.19
CA ALA A 858 -20.09 -59.20 49.00
C ALA A 858 -21.04 -59.44 47.79
N GLU A 859 -22.37 -59.51 48.00
CA GLU A 859 -23.34 -59.78 46.93
C GLU A 859 -23.94 -58.49 46.32
N GLU A 860 -23.97 -57.40 47.08
CA GLU A 860 -24.45 -56.09 46.58
C GLU A 860 -23.51 -55.46 45.55
N ALA A 861 -22.23 -55.86 45.59
CA ALA A 861 -21.13 -55.55 44.66
C ALA A 861 -21.34 -55.99 43.18
N ARG A 862 -22.57 -56.32 42.79
CA ARG A 862 -22.97 -56.73 41.43
C ARG A 862 -24.29 -56.14 40.93
N ARG A 863 -25.07 -55.41 41.74
CA ARG A 863 -26.46 -55.01 41.37
C ARG A 863 -26.90 -53.59 41.75
N LEU A 864 -26.07 -52.86 42.49
CA LEU A 864 -25.86 -51.45 42.16
C LEU A 864 -24.77 -51.28 41.07
N ALA A 865 -24.00 -52.34 40.78
CA ALA A 865 -23.10 -52.49 39.62
C ALA A 865 -23.74 -53.25 38.43
N ASN A 866 -25.08 -53.19 38.38
CA ASN A 866 -26.01 -53.38 37.25
C ASN A 866 -27.36 -53.24 37.97
N LEU A 867 -27.79 -52.04 38.29
CA LEU A 867 -27.62 -50.81 37.52
C LEU A 867 -27.22 -49.70 38.54
N GLU A 868 -26.27 -48.77 38.32
CA GLU A 868 -25.34 -48.47 37.21
C GLU A 868 -25.95 -47.87 35.92
N GLU A 869 -27.28 -47.83 35.84
CA GLU A 869 -28.06 -47.64 34.61
C GLU A 869 -29.54 -47.38 35.04
N GLU A 870 -30.44 -46.97 34.14
CA GLU A 870 -31.91 -46.99 34.32
C GLU A 870 -32.44 -46.44 35.68
N ARG A 871 -32.89 -47.30 36.63
CA ARG A 871 -33.62 -46.88 37.86
C ARG A 871 -32.81 -46.07 38.87
N ARG A 872 -31.62 -45.56 38.57
CA ARG A 872 -30.63 -45.26 39.62
C ARG A 872 -31.17 -44.19 40.59
N ARG A 873 -31.87 -43.18 40.03
CA ARG A 873 -33.35 -43.04 40.03
C ARG A 873 -33.75 -41.96 39.02
N ILE A 874 -34.72 -42.14 38.12
CA ILE A 874 -36.15 -42.45 38.37
C ILE A 874 -36.58 -41.77 39.67
N ALA A 875 -36.53 -40.43 39.71
CA ALA A 875 -36.59 -39.56 40.89
C ALA A 875 -37.00 -40.18 42.27
N ALA A 876 -38.25 -40.24 42.71
CA ALA A 876 -39.39 -41.00 42.17
C ALA A 876 -39.24 -42.54 42.14
N GLU A 877 -38.27 -43.13 42.85
CA GLU A 877 -38.42 -43.44 44.27
C GLU A 877 -37.15 -43.00 45.03
N ARG A 878 -37.16 -41.79 45.62
CA ARG A 878 -37.68 -41.52 46.99
C ARG A 878 -36.82 -42.24 48.06
N GLU A 879 -36.52 -41.69 49.23
CA GLU A 879 -37.48 -41.10 50.20
C GLU A 879 -38.70 -42.01 50.47
N ARG A 880 -38.55 -43.32 50.18
CA ARG A 880 -39.57 -44.37 50.32
C ARG A 880 -38.85 -45.72 50.52
N LYS A 881 -38.46 -46.10 51.73
CA LYS A 881 -38.88 -45.52 53.02
C LYS A 881 -37.80 -45.67 54.10
N GLU A 882 -37.56 -44.59 54.82
CA GLU A 882 -37.32 -44.61 56.27
C GLU A 882 -38.31 -43.61 56.91
N LEU A 883 -39.42 -44.04 57.51
CA LEU A 883 -40.00 -45.38 57.54
C LEU A 883 -41.51 -45.37 57.25
N GLU A 884 -41.95 -46.35 56.47
CA GLU A 884 -43.25 -47.00 56.74
C GLU A 884 -43.09 -47.78 58.07
N ALA A 885 -43.98 -47.69 59.06
CA ALA A 885 -45.36 -47.22 59.00
C ALA A 885 -45.98 -46.94 60.39
N LYS A 886 -47.17 -46.29 60.36
CA LYS A 886 -48.19 -46.19 61.44
C LYS A 886 -47.89 -45.16 62.56
N VAL A 887 -48.87 -44.52 63.22
CA VAL A 887 -50.33 -44.26 62.99
C VAL A 887 -50.74 -43.12 63.97
N ALA A 888 -51.73 -42.28 63.61
CA ALA A 888 -52.37 -41.22 64.45
C ALA A 888 -51.43 -40.06 64.90
N GLN A 889 -51.82 -38.78 64.96
CA GLN A 889 -53.00 -38.08 65.54
C GLN A 889 -53.09 -38.15 67.09
N PRO A 890 -53.64 -37.13 67.80
CA PRO A 890 -54.14 -35.81 67.34
C PRO A 890 -53.61 -34.56 68.13
N GLN A 891 -53.79 -33.36 67.55
CA GLN A 891 -54.27 -32.05 68.11
C GLN A 891 -53.80 -31.54 69.52
N ILE A 892 -53.77 -30.23 69.86
CA ILE A 892 -54.92 -29.33 70.14
C ILE A 892 -54.45 -27.86 70.37
N ILE A 893 -55.13 -26.86 69.76
CA ILE A 893 -55.55 -25.50 70.25
C ILE A 893 -54.52 -24.64 71.06
N VAL A 894 -54.12 -23.39 70.75
CA VAL A 894 -54.54 -22.30 69.80
C VAL A 894 -55.98 -21.79 69.99
N PRO A 895 -56.22 -20.57 70.54
CA PRO A 895 -55.83 -19.28 69.94
C PRO A 895 -55.15 -18.34 70.98
N ASN A 896 -55.01 -17.00 70.89
CA ASN A 896 -55.45 -15.89 69.98
C ASN A 896 -54.43 -14.71 70.12
N GLY A 897 -54.48 -13.54 69.46
CA GLY A 897 -55.30 -12.99 68.36
C GLY A 897 -55.15 -11.45 68.28
N GLY A 898 -54.94 -10.88 67.07
CA GLY A 898 -54.68 -9.46 66.82
C GLY A 898 -53.39 -9.23 65.99
N ASN A 899 -53.39 -9.21 64.65
CA ASN A 899 -53.97 -8.23 63.69
C ASN A 899 -53.23 -6.87 63.74
N ASP A 900 -52.77 -6.24 62.64
CA ASP A 900 -52.80 -6.47 61.17
C ASP A 900 -51.76 -5.51 60.50
N PRO A 901 -51.49 -5.51 59.17
CA PRO A 901 -51.53 -6.54 58.11
C PRO A 901 -50.19 -6.66 57.30
N ALA A 902 -50.20 -7.38 56.17
CA ALA A 902 -49.27 -7.42 55.00
C ALA A 902 -47.91 -6.65 55.06
N GLY A 903 -46.75 -7.21 54.67
CA GLY A 903 -46.45 -7.96 53.42
C GLY A 903 -45.79 -7.02 52.37
N PRO A 904 -44.88 -7.47 51.46
CA PRO A 904 -44.64 -8.84 51.00
C PRO A 904 -43.15 -9.31 51.09
N SER A 905 -42.86 -10.39 50.35
CA SER A 905 -41.66 -11.23 50.28
C SER A 905 -40.37 -10.65 49.67
N SER A 906 -39.22 -11.07 50.22
CA SER A 906 -38.00 -11.49 49.49
C SER A 906 -37.04 -12.23 50.46
N GLY A 907 -36.44 -13.39 50.16
CA GLY A 907 -36.54 -14.31 49.02
C GLY A 907 -35.82 -15.65 49.32
N SER A 908 -36.20 -16.73 48.64
CA SER A 908 -35.72 -18.12 48.77
C SER A 908 -34.20 -18.30 48.45
N SER A 909 -33.41 -19.26 48.96
CA SER A 909 -33.61 -20.72 49.22
C SER A 909 -33.70 -21.59 47.94
N PRO A 910 -33.36 -22.91 47.93
CA PRO A 910 -32.53 -23.72 48.87
C PRO A 910 -31.61 -24.84 48.23
N THR A 911 -30.78 -25.51 49.07
CA THR A 911 -30.35 -26.97 49.03
C THR A 911 -29.45 -27.54 47.89
N PRO A 912 -28.79 -28.73 48.04
CA PRO A 912 -28.30 -29.46 49.24
C PRO A 912 -26.90 -30.21 49.15
N ALA A 913 -26.36 -30.57 50.33
CA ALA A 913 -25.62 -31.80 50.73
C ALA A 913 -24.34 -32.41 50.02
N THR A 914 -23.22 -32.39 50.77
CA THR A 914 -22.34 -33.48 51.33
C THR A 914 -22.47 -34.97 50.85
N ILE A 915 -21.49 -35.92 50.93
CA ILE A 915 -20.14 -36.09 51.60
C ILE A 915 -19.22 -37.08 50.79
N SER A 916 -17.87 -37.04 50.93
CA SER A 916 -16.97 -38.18 51.36
C SER A 916 -15.67 -38.53 50.57
N ALA A 917 -14.68 -39.06 51.33
CA ALA A 917 -13.62 -40.06 51.04
C ALA A 917 -12.55 -39.95 49.89
N SER A 918 -11.37 -39.44 50.24
CA SER A 918 -10.00 -40.07 50.17
C SER A 918 -9.48 -40.96 48.99
N THR A 919 -8.18 -40.78 48.69
CA THR A 919 -7.23 -41.64 47.90
C THR A 919 -7.16 -41.33 46.37
N PRO A 920 -6.27 -41.93 45.52
CA PRO A 920 -5.16 -41.13 44.94
C PRO A 920 -4.88 -41.25 43.41
N SER A 921 -3.94 -40.41 42.89
CA SER A 921 -3.22 -40.54 41.59
C SER A 921 -3.88 -39.85 40.34
N PRO A 922 -3.20 -39.75 39.15
CA PRO A 922 -3.43 -38.72 38.08
C PRO A 922 -4.25 -39.25 36.86
N PRO A 923 -4.39 -38.60 35.66
CA PRO A 923 -3.78 -37.37 35.08
C PRO A 923 -4.76 -36.39 34.32
N SER A 924 -4.24 -35.60 33.36
CA SER A 924 -4.86 -34.50 32.54
C SER A 924 -5.68 -34.98 31.31
N PRO A 925 -6.28 -34.11 30.42
CA PRO A 925 -7.04 -32.82 30.52
C PRO A 925 -8.44 -32.97 29.82
N PRO A 926 -8.96 -32.18 28.83
CA PRO A 926 -9.01 -30.71 28.51
C PRO A 926 -10.39 -30.07 28.10
N ALA A 927 -10.54 -28.75 28.29
CA ALA A 927 -11.20 -27.71 27.43
C ALA A 927 -12.72 -27.69 27.03
N ILE A 928 -13.17 -26.45 26.66
CA ILE A 928 -14.36 -25.99 25.89
C ILE A 928 -15.60 -25.43 26.66
N GLU A 929 -16.18 -24.35 26.10
CA GLU A 929 -17.28 -23.44 26.53
C GLU A 929 -18.68 -23.87 25.96
N PRO A 930 -19.89 -23.29 26.24
CA PRO A 930 -20.20 -21.83 26.13
C PRO A 930 -21.44 -21.17 26.85
N SER A 931 -21.46 -19.82 26.84
CA SER A 931 -22.56 -18.84 26.54
C SER A 931 -24.00 -18.81 27.16
N SER A 932 -24.57 -17.58 27.19
CA SER A 932 -26.00 -17.13 27.23
C SER A 932 -26.69 -17.04 28.61
N ASN A 933 -27.05 -15.84 29.12
CA ASN A 933 -28.22 -14.95 28.87
C ASN A 933 -29.50 -15.45 29.60
N GLU A 934 -30.40 -14.65 30.21
CA GLU A 934 -30.64 -13.18 30.35
C GLU A 934 -31.74 -12.95 31.43
N ASN A 935 -32.19 -11.79 31.95
CA ASN A 935 -31.83 -10.35 32.03
C ASN A 935 -32.65 -9.77 33.26
N SER A 936 -32.83 -8.48 33.65
CA SER A 936 -32.34 -7.15 33.24
C SER A 936 -32.55 -6.09 34.35
N GLY A 937 -31.49 -5.37 34.75
CA GLY A 937 -31.54 -3.96 35.23
C GLY A 937 -32.04 -3.64 36.65
N PHE A 938 -31.74 -2.45 37.23
CA PHE A 938 -30.81 -1.38 36.79
C PHE A 938 -30.44 -0.41 37.96
N PHE A 939 -29.41 0.42 37.77
CA PHE A 939 -28.89 1.51 38.64
C PHE A 939 -28.20 1.18 39.99
N GLY A 940 -27.14 1.95 40.31
CA GLY A 940 -26.90 2.42 41.70
C GLY A 940 -25.57 2.17 42.42
N PHE A 941 -24.39 2.25 41.79
CA PHE A 941 -23.10 2.05 42.52
C PHE A 941 -22.62 3.30 43.30
N PHE A 942 -22.18 3.10 44.56
CA PHE A 942 -21.34 4.05 45.34
C PHE A 942 -19.96 4.20 44.67
N LYS A 943 -19.16 5.27 44.77
CA LYS A 943 -18.88 6.30 45.80
C LYS A 943 -18.06 5.84 47.03
N ASN A 944 -16.74 5.95 46.89
CA ASN A 944 -15.71 6.25 47.89
C ASN A 944 -15.50 5.33 49.10
N MET A 945 -14.31 4.73 49.17
CA MET A 945 -13.56 4.46 50.40
C MET A 945 -12.07 4.75 50.08
N PHE A 946 -11.53 5.92 50.47
CA PHE A 946 -10.90 6.27 51.76
C PHE A 946 -9.49 5.67 51.96
N GLN A 947 -8.48 6.56 52.10
CA GLN A 947 -7.17 6.33 52.77
C GLN A 947 -6.26 5.28 52.08
N ASN A 948 -4.93 5.17 52.27
CA ASN A 948 -3.85 6.03 52.79
C ASN A 948 -2.53 5.57 52.07
N ASP A 949 -1.28 6.03 52.28
CA ASP A 949 -0.61 6.90 53.27
C ASP A 949 0.68 7.50 52.65
N SER A 950 1.44 8.35 53.36
CA SER A 950 2.92 8.25 53.48
C SER A 950 3.60 9.38 54.29
N SER A 951 4.01 9.02 55.51
CA SER A 951 5.07 9.62 56.34
C SER A 951 6.49 9.25 55.85
N SER A 952 7.64 9.86 56.23
CA SER A 952 7.97 11.13 56.92
C SER A 952 9.50 11.34 57.11
N GLN A 953 9.96 12.60 57.16
CA GLN A 953 11.14 13.13 57.91
C GLN A 953 12.61 12.88 57.41
N PRO A 954 13.60 13.71 57.85
CA PRO A 954 14.89 13.99 57.16
C PRO A 954 16.14 13.50 57.98
N ALA A 955 17.40 13.99 57.95
CA ALA A 955 18.02 15.29 57.60
C ALA A 955 19.57 15.26 57.45
N ALA A 956 20.20 16.46 57.38
CA ALA A 956 21.65 16.80 57.31
C ALA A 956 22.36 16.53 55.96
N THR A 957 23.02 17.44 55.21
CA THR A 957 23.84 18.69 55.39
C THR A 957 25.36 18.48 55.52
N ASP A 958 26.15 18.84 54.49
CA ASP A 958 27.11 19.97 54.57
C ASP A 958 27.76 20.39 53.21
N GLN A 959 27.94 21.72 53.01
CA GLN A 959 28.92 22.51 52.18
C GLN A 959 29.27 22.16 50.70
N PRO A 960 29.93 23.07 49.93
CA PRO A 960 29.67 24.52 49.74
C PRO A 960 29.58 24.97 48.24
N ASN A 961 29.45 26.29 48.01
CA ASN A 961 29.09 26.97 46.74
C ASN A 961 30.29 27.40 45.85
N ALA A 962 30.13 27.39 44.51
CA ALA A 962 30.94 28.19 43.57
C ALA A 962 30.25 28.54 42.21
N SER A 963 29.64 29.74 42.13
CA SER A 963 29.78 30.73 41.02
C SER A 963 29.17 30.55 39.61
N GLN A 964 28.20 31.45 39.29
CA GLN A 964 27.92 32.14 37.99
C GLN A 964 27.29 31.34 36.81
N PRO A 965 26.58 31.98 35.83
CA PRO A 965 25.70 33.17 35.87
C PRO A 965 24.31 32.95 35.17
N GLU A 966 23.47 33.99 35.06
CA GLU A 966 22.15 33.96 34.36
C GLU A 966 22.21 34.01 32.82
N PRO A 967 21.06 33.77 32.14
CA PRO A 967 20.56 34.80 31.21
C PRO A 967 19.03 35.09 31.26
N ILE A 968 18.68 36.29 31.72
CA ILE A 968 17.89 37.33 31.00
C ILE A 968 16.86 36.87 29.94
N LEU A 969 15.58 36.94 30.36
CA LEU A 969 14.46 37.72 29.79
C LEU A 969 13.95 37.55 28.32
N GLU A 970 12.63 37.31 28.25
CA GLU A 970 11.63 37.66 27.21
C GLU A 970 11.61 37.05 25.79
N ALA A 971 10.57 36.24 25.57
CA ALA A 971 9.71 36.32 24.40
C ALA A 971 8.21 36.13 24.79
N ARG A 972 7.66 37.00 25.65
CA ARG A 972 6.23 36.97 26.03
C ARG A 972 5.34 37.56 24.92
N LEU A 973 5.02 36.75 23.91
CA LEU A 973 3.81 36.99 23.13
C LEU A 973 2.59 36.88 24.07
N HIS A 974 1.81 37.95 24.16
CA HIS A 974 0.76 38.08 25.17
C HIS A 974 -0.47 37.25 24.79
N GLN A 975 -0.89 36.33 25.68
CA GLN A 975 -2.21 35.67 25.57
C GLN A 975 -3.40 36.64 25.66
N GLN A 976 -3.16 37.93 25.95
CA GLN A 976 -4.20 38.96 26.04
C GLN A 976 -4.51 39.63 24.69
N ASP A 977 -3.65 39.52 23.67
CA ASP A 977 -3.94 40.08 22.33
C ASP A 977 -4.69 39.10 21.40
N LEU A 978 -4.82 37.82 21.79
CA LEU A 978 -5.62 36.83 21.06
C LEU A 978 -7.06 36.67 21.61
N THR A 979 -7.42 37.36 22.70
CA THR A 979 -8.79 37.36 23.24
C THR A 979 -9.65 38.52 22.73
N GLY A 980 -9.09 39.42 21.93
CA GLY A 980 -9.78 40.57 21.33
C GLY A 980 -10.70 40.24 20.14
N ALA A 981 -10.76 38.99 19.71
CA ALA A 981 -11.52 38.56 18.52
C ALA A 981 -12.24 37.22 18.73
N VAL A 982 -13.08 37.12 19.77
CA VAL A 982 -14.20 36.15 19.76
C VAL A 982 -15.35 36.73 18.91
N GLU A 983 -15.05 36.97 17.63
CA GLU A 983 -16.08 36.90 16.61
C GLU A 983 -16.63 35.45 16.59
N SER A 984 -17.89 35.27 16.23
CA SER A 984 -18.51 33.94 16.19
C SER A 984 -17.67 32.99 15.35
N ALA A 985 -17.19 31.89 15.97
CA ALA A 985 -16.33 30.91 15.32
C ALA A 985 -16.91 30.53 13.95
N LEU A 986 -16.17 30.83 12.89
CA LEU A 986 -16.71 30.76 11.53
C LEU A 986 -16.98 29.30 11.18
N SER A 987 -18.24 28.89 11.13
CA SER A 987 -18.64 27.58 10.61
C SER A 987 -18.89 27.63 9.11
N GLY A 988 -18.94 26.46 8.48
CA GLY A 988 -19.59 26.29 7.18
C GLY A 988 -21.06 25.94 7.35
N LYS A 989 -21.68 25.48 6.26
CA LYS A 989 -23.01 24.83 6.29
C LYS A 989 -23.03 23.54 7.13
N ASP A 990 -21.86 23.05 7.50
CA ASP A 990 -21.62 21.85 8.29
C ASP A 990 -21.50 22.09 9.80
N ASP A 991 -21.62 23.33 10.28
CA ASP A 991 -21.49 23.74 11.68
C ASP A 991 -20.16 23.41 12.40
N VAL A 992 -19.23 22.67 11.75
CA VAL A 992 -17.86 22.44 12.24
C VAL A 992 -17.12 23.78 12.38
N PRO A 993 -16.63 24.15 13.58
CA PRO A 993 -16.02 25.45 13.85
C PRO A 993 -14.63 25.55 13.22
N MET A 994 -14.30 26.73 12.67
CA MET A 994 -12.99 27.02 12.10
C MET A 994 -12.23 28.07 12.91
N ILE A 995 -10.91 27.88 13.00
CA ILE A 995 -9.95 28.81 13.61
C ILE A 995 -9.29 29.63 12.51
N LEU A 996 -9.19 30.96 12.71
CA LEU A 996 -8.40 31.84 11.85
C LEU A 996 -6.91 31.65 12.12
N ILE A 997 -6.18 31.18 11.12
CA ILE A 997 -4.71 31.14 11.11
C ILE A 997 -4.22 32.45 10.49
N PRO A 998 -3.34 33.21 11.17
CA PRO A 998 -2.84 34.49 10.67
C PRO A 998 -1.93 34.28 9.46
N ALA A 999 -1.78 35.35 8.65
CA ALA A 999 -0.73 35.40 7.65
C ALA A 999 0.65 35.38 8.32
N GLY A 1000 1.62 34.67 7.75
CA GLY A 1000 2.93 34.52 8.35
C GLY A 1000 3.88 33.64 7.53
N GLU A 1001 5.06 33.39 8.10
CA GLU A 1001 6.07 32.53 7.49
C GLU A 1001 6.47 31.37 8.40
N PHE A 1002 6.90 30.27 7.80
CA PHE A 1002 7.48 29.14 8.51
C PHE A 1002 8.44 28.33 7.64
N ARG A 1003 9.14 27.40 8.30
CA ARG A 1003 9.99 26.39 7.66
C ARG A 1003 9.19 25.11 7.46
N MET A 1004 8.83 24.81 6.22
CA MET A 1004 8.11 23.61 5.81
C MET A 1004 9.09 22.44 5.58
N GLY A 1005 8.77 21.25 6.06
CA GLY A 1005 9.61 20.05 5.94
C GLY A 1005 10.80 20.00 6.91
N SER A 1006 11.75 19.12 6.60
CA SER A 1006 12.87 18.71 7.47
C SER A 1006 14.24 18.84 6.80
N THR A 1007 15.28 18.98 7.61
CA THR A 1007 16.68 18.90 7.15
C THR A 1007 17.18 17.45 7.17
N GLU A 1008 18.26 17.18 6.42
CA GLU A 1008 18.92 15.87 6.43
C GLU A 1008 19.42 15.48 7.83
N ASP A 1009 19.91 16.44 8.63
CA ASP A 1009 20.32 16.22 10.04
C ASP A 1009 19.15 15.79 10.93
N GLN A 1010 17.97 16.39 10.75
CA GLN A 1010 16.77 16.06 11.53
C GLN A 1010 16.33 14.63 11.24
N ILE A 1011 16.31 14.24 9.95
CA ILE A 1011 15.97 12.89 9.52
C ILE A 1011 17.06 11.87 9.94
N SER A 1012 18.33 12.22 9.78
CA SER A 1012 19.47 11.38 10.20
C SER A 1012 19.52 11.17 11.71
N SER A 1013 19.03 12.13 12.51
CA SER A 1013 18.91 11.98 13.96
C SER A 1013 17.72 11.09 14.33
N LEU A 1014 16.56 11.31 13.71
CA LEU A 1014 15.34 10.51 13.90
C LEU A 1014 15.56 9.00 13.67
N ILE A 1015 16.37 8.64 12.67
CA ILE A 1015 16.65 7.24 12.29
C ILE A 1015 17.63 6.56 13.25
N LYS A 1016 18.57 7.30 13.87
CA LYS A 1016 19.50 6.73 14.87
C LYS A 1016 18.75 6.17 16.08
N ASP A 1017 17.62 6.79 16.43
CA ASP A 1017 16.79 6.42 17.57
C ASP A 1017 15.68 5.41 17.22
N PHE A 1018 15.57 4.96 15.96
CA PHE A 1018 14.51 4.05 15.51
C PHE A 1018 14.95 3.05 14.42
N GLU A 1019 15.13 1.79 14.81
CA GLU A 1019 15.71 0.74 13.96
C GLU A 1019 14.77 0.30 12.81
N GLY A 1020 15.35 -0.06 11.66
CA GLY A 1020 14.61 -0.65 10.54
C GLY A 1020 13.85 0.35 9.67
N VAL A 1021 14.19 1.64 9.74
CA VAL A 1021 13.74 2.67 8.78
C VAL A 1021 14.95 3.17 8.00
N GLN A 1022 14.78 3.34 6.69
CA GLN A 1022 15.80 3.88 5.79
C GLN A 1022 15.57 5.38 5.54
N PHE A 1023 16.64 6.13 5.25
CA PHE A 1023 16.59 7.58 5.00
C PHE A 1023 15.63 7.97 3.85
N ASN A 1024 15.59 7.15 2.79
CA ASN A 1024 14.68 7.30 1.66
C ASN A 1024 13.18 7.33 2.04
N ALA A 1025 12.78 6.78 3.20
CA ALA A 1025 11.40 6.82 3.68
C ALA A 1025 10.93 8.25 4.01
N PHE A 1026 11.87 9.17 4.29
CA PHE A 1026 11.61 10.56 4.65
C PHE A 1026 12.19 11.56 3.63
N GLN A 1027 12.81 11.11 2.55
CA GLN A 1027 13.28 11.96 1.44
C GLN A 1027 12.18 12.87 0.87
N ALA A 1028 10.92 12.45 0.98
CA ALA A 1028 9.76 13.27 0.63
C ALA A 1028 9.69 14.62 1.38
N GLU A 1029 10.23 14.71 2.60
CA GLU A 1029 10.21 15.87 3.50
C GLU A 1029 11.39 16.85 3.29
N ILE A 1030 12.31 16.51 2.39
CA ILE A 1030 13.62 17.16 2.20
C ILE A 1030 13.69 17.79 0.79
N PRO A 1031 14.25 19.00 0.61
CA PRO A 1031 14.79 19.89 1.64
C PRO A 1031 13.69 20.62 2.43
N GLN A 1032 14.10 21.19 3.57
CA GLN A 1032 13.31 22.19 4.27
C GLN A 1032 13.26 23.51 3.49
N ARG A 1033 12.09 24.16 3.46
CA ARG A 1033 11.82 25.34 2.61
C ARG A 1033 11.16 26.46 3.42
N GLN A 1034 11.44 27.72 3.09
CA GLN A 1034 10.74 28.88 3.65
C GLN A 1034 9.43 29.08 2.89
N ILE A 1035 8.30 29.13 3.60
CA ILE A 1035 6.98 29.33 3.01
C ILE A 1035 6.30 30.54 3.66
N THR A 1036 5.76 31.44 2.84
CA THR A 1036 4.88 32.55 3.26
C THR A 1036 3.44 32.18 2.96
N LEU A 1037 2.52 32.32 3.93
CA LEU A 1037 1.08 32.12 3.76
C LEU A 1037 0.30 33.40 4.05
N LYS A 1038 -0.80 33.61 3.32
CA LYS A 1038 -1.89 34.52 3.70
C LYS A 1038 -2.65 33.94 4.91
N ALA A 1039 -3.54 34.73 5.51
CA ALA A 1039 -4.45 34.23 6.52
C ALA A 1039 -5.52 33.32 5.90
N TYR A 1040 -5.96 32.30 6.63
CA TYR A 1040 -7.00 31.35 6.23
C TYR A 1040 -7.68 30.78 7.47
N TYR A 1041 -8.92 30.33 7.31
CA TYR A 1041 -9.62 29.55 8.32
C TYR A 1041 -9.35 28.06 8.09
N ILE A 1042 -9.21 27.27 9.15
CA ILE A 1042 -9.13 25.80 9.10
C ILE A 1042 -10.00 25.19 10.20
N ASP A 1043 -10.64 24.05 9.92
CA ASP A 1043 -11.49 23.36 10.89
C ASP A 1043 -10.70 23.00 12.17
N GLN A 1044 -11.25 23.30 13.34
CA GLN A 1044 -10.63 23.00 14.63
C GLN A 1044 -10.47 21.48 14.86
N TYR A 1045 -11.36 20.70 14.27
CA TYR A 1045 -11.47 19.24 14.40
C TYR A 1045 -11.49 18.57 13.03
N GLU A 1046 -11.21 17.27 12.99
CA GLU A 1046 -11.47 16.44 11.81
C GLU A 1046 -13.00 16.37 11.56
N VAL A 1047 -13.43 16.20 10.31
CA VAL A 1047 -14.86 16.05 9.98
C VAL A 1047 -15.39 14.74 10.54
N SER A 1048 -16.31 14.79 11.50
CA SER A 1048 -16.90 13.59 12.10
C SER A 1048 -18.02 12.98 11.28
N TYR A 1049 -18.37 11.71 11.56
CA TYR A 1049 -19.51 11.03 10.93
C TYR A 1049 -20.84 11.77 11.11
N HIS A 1050 -21.04 12.48 12.23
CA HIS A 1050 -22.23 13.29 12.49
C HIS A 1050 -22.37 14.40 11.42
N HIS A 1051 -21.34 15.22 11.24
CA HIS A 1051 -21.33 16.31 10.26
C HIS A 1051 -21.38 15.76 8.82
N TYR A 1052 -20.66 14.67 8.54
CA TYR A 1052 -20.69 14.02 7.23
C TYR A 1052 -22.06 13.40 6.88
N ARG A 1053 -22.86 13.00 7.87
CA ARG A 1053 -24.21 12.48 7.64
C ARG A 1053 -25.15 13.55 7.06
N ALA A 1054 -25.07 14.79 7.53
CA ALA A 1054 -25.85 15.90 6.97
C ALA A 1054 -25.50 16.19 5.50
N PHE A 1055 -24.25 15.96 5.09
CA PHE A 1055 -23.85 15.99 3.68
C PHE A 1055 -24.49 14.87 2.86
N LEU A 1056 -24.49 13.63 3.35
CA LEU A 1056 -25.14 12.50 2.67
C LEU A 1056 -26.64 12.72 2.54
N GLU A 1057 -27.33 13.03 3.64
CA GLU A 1057 -28.78 13.24 3.70
C GLU A 1057 -29.24 14.36 2.75
N SER A 1058 -28.49 15.47 2.68
CA SER A 1058 -28.84 16.62 1.83
C SER A 1058 -28.34 16.54 0.38
N THR A 1059 -27.61 15.48 0.00
CA THR A 1059 -27.13 15.28 -1.39
C THR A 1059 -27.58 13.96 -2.02
N GLY A 1060 -28.13 13.01 -1.25
CA GLY A 1060 -28.50 11.68 -1.74
C GLY A 1060 -27.29 10.82 -2.16
N ARG A 1061 -26.08 11.18 -1.74
CA ARG A 1061 -24.85 10.42 -2.02
C ARG A 1061 -24.83 9.10 -1.25
N ALA A 1062 -24.19 8.09 -1.83
CA ALA A 1062 -23.87 6.85 -1.12
C ALA A 1062 -22.86 7.12 0.02
N ALA A 1063 -22.99 6.38 1.12
CA ALA A 1063 -22.05 6.44 2.22
C ALA A 1063 -20.63 5.97 1.80
N PRO A 1064 -19.56 6.52 2.41
CA PRO A 1064 -18.19 6.06 2.17
C PRO A 1064 -17.96 4.64 2.71
N ALA A 1065 -16.81 4.05 2.40
CA ALA A 1065 -16.46 2.74 2.94
C ALA A 1065 -16.34 2.77 4.48
N PHE A 1066 -16.52 1.63 5.12
CA PHE A 1066 -16.48 1.46 6.58
C PHE A 1066 -17.62 2.15 7.36
N TRP A 1067 -18.61 2.76 6.69
CA TRP A 1067 -19.79 3.34 7.36
C TRP A 1067 -20.58 2.30 8.17
N GLU A 1068 -20.78 1.08 7.67
CA GLU A 1068 -21.46 0.01 8.44
C GLU A 1068 -20.51 -0.77 9.39
N ASN A 1069 -19.37 -0.20 9.79
CA ASN A 1069 -18.40 -0.87 10.67
C ASN A 1069 -18.41 -0.26 12.08
N GLU A 1070 -18.99 -0.97 13.04
CA GLU A 1070 -19.14 -0.55 14.45
C GLU A 1070 -17.81 -0.18 15.15
N ARG A 1071 -16.67 -0.73 14.71
CA ARG A 1071 -15.33 -0.36 15.24
C ARG A 1071 -14.91 1.06 14.82
N PHE A 1072 -15.45 1.56 13.72
CA PHE A 1072 -15.00 2.78 13.05
C PHE A 1072 -16.07 3.87 12.96
N HIS A 1073 -17.36 3.53 12.89
CA HIS A 1073 -18.47 4.47 12.83
C HIS A 1073 -19.08 4.72 14.23
N LYS A 1074 -18.71 5.84 14.82
CA LYS A 1074 -19.48 6.53 15.88
C LYS A 1074 -19.72 7.98 15.44
N PRO A 1075 -20.76 8.67 15.94
CA PRO A 1075 -21.09 10.03 15.49
C PRO A 1075 -19.91 11.02 15.55
N ASP A 1076 -19.16 10.98 16.65
CA ASP A 1076 -18.11 11.98 16.94
C ASP A 1076 -16.69 11.48 16.63
N HIS A 1077 -16.55 10.29 16.04
CA HIS A 1077 -15.31 9.84 15.40
C HIS A 1077 -15.12 10.54 14.05
N PRO A 1078 -13.88 10.75 13.57
CA PRO A 1078 -13.61 11.25 12.22
C PRO A 1078 -14.16 10.31 11.14
N VAL A 1079 -14.69 10.87 10.06
CA VAL A 1079 -15.19 10.09 8.92
C VAL A 1079 -14.04 9.37 8.20
N LEU A 1080 -14.25 8.10 7.90
CA LEU A 1080 -13.27 7.23 7.23
C LEU A 1080 -13.79 6.73 5.88
N GLY A 1081 -12.90 6.12 5.10
CA GLY A 1081 -13.26 5.53 3.81
C GLY A 1081 -13.64 6.55 2.73
N VAL A 1082 -13.44 7.85 2.99
CA VAL A 1082 -13.63 8.94 2.03
C VAL A 1082 -12.47 8.98 1.03
N THR A 1083 -12.80 9.11 -0.25
CA THR A 1083 -11.80 9.44 -1.28
C THR A 1083 -11.44 10.92 -1.21
N TRP A 1084 -10.34 11.32 -1.86
CA TRP A 1084 -10.00 12.74 -2.00
C TRP A 1084 -11.12 13.53 -2.71
N TYR A 1085 -11.83 12.89 -3.65
CA TYR A 1085 -12.99 13.47 -4.34
C TYR A 1085 -14.21 13.61 -3.42
N ASP A 1086 -14.46 12.65 -2.54
CA ASP A 1086 -15.54 12.75 -1.54
C ASP A 1086 -15.24 13.87 -0.53
N ALA A 1087 -13.99 13.95 -0.06
CA ALA A 1087 -13.55 15.00 0.86
C ALA A 1087 -13.65 16.40 0.22
N THR A 1088 -13.21 16.55 -1.03
CA THR A 1088 -13.36 17.78 -1.81
C THR A 1088 -14.84 18.15 -2.00
N ALA A 1089 -15.71 17.16 -2.29
CA ALA A 1089 -17.14 17.38 -2.48
C ALA A 1089 -17.84 17.79 -1.17
N TYR A 1090 -17.48 17.19 -0.03
CA TYR A 1090 -17.97 17.58 1.29
C TYR A 1090 -17.57 19.03 1.60
N CYS A 1091 -16.28 19.39 1.51
CA CYS A 1091 -15.85 20.75 1.83
C CYS A 1091 -16.52 21.78 0.92
N THR A 1092 -16.65 21.47 -0.38
CA THR A 1092 -17.37 22.34 -1.33
C THR A 1092 -18.83 22.54 -0.92
N TRP A 1093 -19.54 21.48 -0.51
CA TRP A 1093 -20.91 21.55 0.01
C TRP A 1093 -21.01 22.34 1.33
N ALA A 1094 -19.99 22.26 2.18
CA ALA A 1094 -19.89 23.01 3.43
C ALA A 1094 -19.64 24.52 3.22
N GLY A 1095 -19.33 24.98 2.00
CA GLY A 1095 -18.88 26.36 1.75
C GLY A 1095 -17.42 26.60 2.17
N LYS A 1096 -16.62 25.53 2.10
CA LYS A 1096 -15.20 25.42 2.45
C LYS A 1096 -14.43 24.80 1.24
N ARG A 1097 -13.16 24.46 1.44
CA ARG A 1097 -12.27 23.69 0.54
C ARG A 1097 -11.40 22.74 1.38
N LEU A 1098 -10.51 21.96 0.77
CA LEU A 1098 -9.42 21.32 1.51
C LEU A 1098 -8.32 22.35 1.85
N PRO A 1099 -7.56 22.18 2.96
CA PRO A 1099 -6.31 22.91 3.18
C PRO A 1099 -5.26 22.54 2.13
N THR A 1100 -4.32 23.43 1.81
CA THR A 1100 -3.10 23.03 1.10
C THR A 1100 -2.14 22.29 2.04
N GLU A 1101 -1.13 21.59 1.52
CA GLU A 1101 -0.14 20.91 2.36
C GLU A 1101 0.61 21.90 3.26
N ALA A 1102 0.90 23.10 2.75
CA ALA A 1102 1.57 24.15 3.54
C ALA A 1102 0.64 24.76 4.59
N GLU A 1103 -0.63 25.00 4.27
CA GLU A 1103 -1.63 25.45 5.24
C GLU A 1103 -1.83 24.41 6.35
N TRP A 1104 -1.87 23.12 6.00
CA TRP A 1104 -1.97 22.04 6.97
C TRP A 1104 -0.73 21.99 7.87
N GLU A 1105 0.47 22.05 7.29
CA GLU A 1105 1.71 21.98 8.07
C GLU A 1105 1.91 23.20 8.98
N TYR A 1106 1.61 24.41 8.49
CA TYR A 1106 1.68 25.62 9.30
C TYR A 1106 0.68 25.57 10.46
N ALA A 1107 -0.57 25.17 10.18
CA ALA A 1107 -1.62 24.95 11.17
C ALA A 1107 -1.20 23.92 12.24
N ALA A 1108 -0.44 22.88 11.84
CA ALA A 1108 0.07 21.87 12.76
C ALA A 1108 1.22 22.38 13.65
N ARG A 1109 2.21 23.10 13.11
CA ARG A 1109 3.50 23.33 13.80
C ARG A 1109 3.86 24.78 14.14
N GLY A 1110 3.07 25.75 13.68
CA GLY A 1110 3.29 27.18 13.88
C GLY A 1110 4.57 27.72 13.22
N PRO A 1111 4.81 29.05 13.31
CA PRO A 1111 6.06 29.67 12.85
C PRO A 1111 7.31 29.18 13.61
N GLN A 1112 7.13 28.59 14.80
CA GLN A 1112 8.19 27.97 15.59
C GLN A 1112 8.75 26.68 14.95
N GLY A 1113 8.04 26.07 14.00
CA GLY A 1113 8.53 24.90 13.28
C GLY A 1113 8.60 23.62 14.12
N TYR A 1114 7.66 23.40 15.05
CA TYR A 1114 7.69 22.23 15.94
C TYR A 1114 7.67 20.89 15.20
N ALA A 1115 8.23 19.84 15.82
CA ALA A 1115 8.26 18.48 15.26
C ALA A 1115 6.91 17.75 15.40
N TYR A 1116 6.15 18.06 16.45
CA TYR A 1116 4.78 17.61 16.73
C TYR A 1116 3.94 18.84 17.11
N PRO A 1117 2.59 18.80 17.08
CA PRO A 1117 1.77 19.99 17.31
C PRO A 1117 2.01 20.70 18.64
N TRP A 1118 2.27 19.94 19.71
CA TRP A 1118 2.55 20.45 21.05
C TRP A 1118 4.03 20.77 21.33
N GLY A 1119 4.95 20.57 20.37
CA GLY A 1119 6.38 20.85 20.54
C GLY A 1119 7.34 19.84 19.91
N ASN A 1120 8.60 19.86 20.33
CA ASN A 1120 9.66 19.04 19.74
C ASN A 1120 9.84 17.65 20.38
N SER A 1121 9.28 17.42 21.58
CA SER A 1121 9.37 16.15 22.30
C SER A 1121 8.14 15.29 22.02
N TRP A 1122 8.37 14.02 21.67
CA TRP A 1122 7.31 13.03 21.50
C TRP A 1122 6.69 12.64 22.84
N ASP A 1123 5.36 12.55 22.88
CA ASP A 1123 4.58 12.12 24.04
C ASP A 1123 3.36 11.30 23.55
N PRO A 1124 3.30 9.98 23.81
CA PRO A 1124 2.21 9.13 23.34
C PRO A 1124 0.88 9.35 24.10
N GLN A 1125 0.83 10.22 25.12
CA GLN A 1125 -0.40 10.59 25.83
C GLN A 1125 -1.06 11.88 25.27
N ARG A 1126 -0.60 12.36 24.11
CA ARG A 1126 -1.11 13.57 23.42
C ARG A 1126 -1.76 13.32 22.07
N THR A 1127 -1.87 12.06 21.65
CA THR A 1127 -2.33 11.72 20.30
C THR A 1127 -2.78 10.26 20.21
N ASN A 1128 -3.82 10.01 19.42
CA ASN A 1128 -4.22 8.65 19.05
C ASN A 1128 -3.23 8.07 18.03
N THR A 1129 -2.34 7.17 18.48
CA THR A 1129 -1.36 6.46 17.66
C THR A 1129 -1.14 5.03 18.18
N ALA A 1130 -0.37 4.20 17.45
CA ALA A 1130 -0.02 2.86 17.92
C ALA A 1130 0.69 2.89 19.29
N SER A 1131 1.48 3.93 19.57
CA SER A 1131 2.19 4.06 20.86
C SER A 1131 1.28 4.44 22.03
N TYR A 1132 0.16 5.14 21.78
CA TYR A 1132 -0.91 5.32 22.76
C TYR A 1132 -1.53 3.98 23.13
N TRP A 1133 -2.02 3.22 22.13
CA TRP A 1133 -2.67 1.92 22.35
C TRP A 1133 -1.73 0.83 22.86
N ALA A 1134 -0.42 0.93 22.60
CA ALA A 1134 0.59 0.04 23.16
C ALA A 1134 1.08 0.44 24.55
N GLY A 1135 0.72 1.64 25.04
CA GLY A 1135 1.23 2.23 26.28
C GLY A 1135 2.74 2.48 26.29
N LYS A 1136 3.39 2.50 25.12
CA LYS A 1136 4.86 2.58 24.98
C LYS A 1136 5.28 3.07 23.60
N ASN A 1137 6.46 3.66 23.54
CA ASN A 1137 7.14 3.96 22.28
C ASN A 1137 7.72 2.68 21.67
N PHE A 1138 7.71 2.58 20.34
CA PHE A 1138 8.44 1.53 19.62
C PHE A 1138 9.88 1.99 19.37
N SER A 1139 10.84 1.06 19.39
CA SER A 1139 12.24 1.34 18.99
C SER A 1139 12.57 0.85 17.59
N SER A 1140 11.64 0.18 16.90
CA SER A 1140 11.87 -0.39 15.58
C SER A 1140 10.59 -0.70 14.83
N MET A 1141 10.68 -0.77 13.49
CA MET A 1141 9.55 -1.17 12.64
C MET A 1141 9.05 -2.59 12.92
N ALA A 1142 9.96 -3.51 13.29
CA ALA A 1142 9.59 -4.89 13.64
C ALA A 1142 8.67 -4.95 14.87
N LYS A 1143 9.05 -4.27 15.96
CA LYS A 1143 8.25 -4.21 17.21
C LYS A 1143 6.90 -3.52 17.01
N TRP A 1144 6.82 -2.55 16.10
CA TRP A 1144 5.55 -1.93 15.69
C TRP A 1144 4.70 -2.90 14.86
N GLY A 1145 5.29 -3.61 13.90
CA GLY A 1145 4.59 -4.59 13.05
C GLY A 1145 4.02 -5.77 13.84
N GLU A 1146 4.80 -6.33 14.77
CA GLU A 1146 4.37 -7.36 15.73
C GLU A 1146 3.12 -6.90 16.51
N TRP A 1147 3.16 -5.69 17.07
CA TRP A 1147 2.03 -5.12 17.79
C TRP A 1147 0.81 -4.92 16.87
N MET A 1148 1.02 -4.36 15.67
CA MET A 1148 -0.04 -4.00 14.73
C MET A 1148 -0.90 -5.21 14.33
N GLN A 1149 -0.29 -6.38 14.07
CA GLN A 1149 -1.03 -7.62 13.84
C GLN A 1149 -1.96 -7.93 15.03
N THR A 1150 -1.39 -8.02 16.24
CA THR A 1150 -2.18 -8.36 17.44
C THR A 1150 -3.23 -7.31 17.83
N ALA A 1151 -3.06 -6.05 17.43
CA ALA A 1151 -3.99 -4.95 17.71
C ALA A 1151 -5.15 -4.90 16.70
N LEU A 1152 -4.92 -5.31 15.45
CA LEU A 1152 -5.98 -5.54 14.47
C LEU A 1152 -6.87 -6.69 14.92
N ASP A 1153 -6.29 -7.88 15.16
CA ASP A 1153 -7.01 -9.12 15.52
C ASP A 1153 -7.89 -8.97 16.76
N ARG A 1154 -7.40 -8.25 17.78
CA ARG A 1154 -8.07 -8.11 19.08
C ARG A 1154 -9.12 -6.98 19.13
N GLY A 1155 -9.31 -6.23 18.04
CA GLY A 1155 -10.25 -5.11 18.01
C GLY A 1155 -9.84 -3.86 18.82
N LYS A 1156 -8.64 -3.85 19.42
CA LYS A 1156 -8.29 -2.93 20.53
C LYS A 1156 -7.78 -1.54 20.14
N ALA A 1157 -7.68 -1.23 18.85
CA ALA A 1157 -7.22 0.08 18.36
C ALA A 1157 -8.10 0.58 17.22
N GLY A 1158 -8.21 1.90 17.07
CA GLY A 1158 -9.07 2.56 16.09
C GLY A 1158 -9.04 4.08 16.23
N PRO A 1159 -9.81 4.81 15.40
CA PRO A 1159 -10.06 6.23 15.61
C PRO A 1159 -10.75 6.45 16.97
N LEU A 1160 -10.57 7.65 17.51
CA LEU A 1160 -11.22 8.15 18.72
C LEU A 1160 -12.07 9.38 18.38
N GLU A 1161 -12.85 9.84 19.36
CA GLU A 1161 -13.69 11.03 19.27
C GLU A 1161 -12.82 12.27 19.00
N VAL A 1162 -13.22 13.10 18.03
CA VAL A 1162 -12.46 14.28 17.64
C VAL A 1162 -12.31 15.24 18.83
N GLY A 1163 -11.12 15.77 19.04
CA GLY A 1163 -10.80 16.63 20.17
C GLY A 1163 -10.31 15.91 21.44
N THR A 1164 -10.27 14.57 21.48
CA THR A 1164 -9.91 13.77 22.68
C THR A 1164 -8.67 14.30 23.42
N PHE A 1165 -7.63 14.72 22.69
CA PHE A 1165 -6.35 15.13 23.28
C PHE A 1165 -6.24 16.66 23.40
N SER A 1166 -6.87 17.24 24.42
CA SER A 1166 -6.76 18.68 24.76
C SER A 1166 -5.33 19.13 25.13
N ASN A 1167 -4.45 18.18 25.48
CA ASN A 1167 -3.01 18.38 25.70
C ASN A 1167 -2.16 18.22 24.43
N GLY A 1168 -2.76 17.83 23.30
CA GLY A 1168 -2.12 17.58 22.01
C GLY A 1168 -2.40 18.62 20.92
N VAL A 1169 -3.04 19.73 21.27
CA VAL A 1169 -3.39 20.80 20.33
C VAL A 1169 -2.17 21.47 19.69
N SER A 1170 -2.35 22.00 18.48
CA SER A 1170 -1.35 22.82 17.78
C SER A 1170 -1.16 24.20 18.42
N PRO A 1171 -0.14 24.99 18.01
CA PRO A 1171 0.09 26.34 18.54
C PRO A 1171 -1.06 27.33 18.26
N PHE A 1172 -1.98 26.96 17.35
CA PHE A 1172 -3.18 27.72 17.01
C PHE A 1172 -4.46 27.15 17.65
N GLY A 1173 -4.38 26.09 18.48
CA GLY A 1173 -5.55 25.50 19.17
C GLY A 1173 -6.32 24.46 18.36
N ILE A 1174 -5.73 23.92 17.29
CA ILE A 1174 -6.34 22.89 16.44
C ILE A 1174 -6.05 21.52 17.02
N HIS A 1175 -7.06 20.64 17.08
CA HIS A 1175 -6.94 19.30 17.63
C HIS A 1175 -6.55 18.26 16.58
N ASP A 1176 -5.95 17.17 17.04
CA ASP A 1176 -5.67 15.93 16.29
C ASP A 1176 -4.78 16.08 15.04
N MET A 1177 -4.06 17.20 14.90
CA MET A 1177 -3.04 17.45 13.86
C MET A 1177 -1.82 16.49 13.92
N ALA A 1178 -1.88 15.45 14.75
CA ALA A 1178 -0.99 14.31 14.78
C ALA A 1178 -1.79 13.09 15.25
N GLY A 1179 -1.67 11.96 14.55
CA GLY A 1179 -2.41 10.73 14.86
C GLY A 1179 -3.86 10.76 14.37
N ASN A 1180 -4.78 10.23 15.17
CA ASN A 1180 -6.19 9.93 14.89
C ASN A 1180 -6.46 9.39 13.47
N VAL A 1181 -6.75 10.21 12.46
CA VAL A 1181 -6.72 9.77 11.05
C VAL A 1181 -5.84 10.66 10.19
N SER A 1182 -5.27 10.10 9.11
CA SER A 1182 -4.53 10.91 8.16
C SER A 1182 -5.49 11.79 7.39
N GLU A 1183 -5.11 13.03 7.15
CA GLU A 1183 -6.01 14.00 6.51
C GLU A 1183 -5.64 14.22 5.05
N TRP A 1184 -6.61 14.08 4.15
CA TRP A 1184 -6.47 14.54 2.77
C TRP A 1184 -6.23 16.07 2.73
N VAL A 1185 -5.18 16.50 2.04
CA VAL A 1185 -4.95 17.92 1.69
C VAL A 1185 -5.18 18.13 0.18
N PHE A 1186 -5.27 19.37 -0.27
CA PHE A 1186 -5.57 19.71 -1.66
C PHE A 1186 -4.49 19.23 -2.64
N ASP A 1187 -3.22 19.29 -2.25
CA ASP A 1187 -2.04 19.17 -3.11
C ASP A 1187 -1.89 17.80 -3.79
N TRP A 1188 -1.45 17.83 -5.06
CA TRP A 1188 -0.87 16.66 -5.71
C TRP A 1188 0.54 16.40 -5.17
N TYR A 1189 0.87 15.13 -4.90
CA TYR A 1189 2.16 14.77 -4.34
C TYR A 1189 3.30 15.03 -5.33
N THR A 1190 4.24 15.87 -4.90
CA THR A 1190 5.53 16.13 -5.55
C THR A 1190 6.67 16.08 -4.53
N PRO A 1191 7.87 15.59 -4.89
CA PRO A 1191 9.08 15.72 -4.05
C PRO A 1191 9.45 17.19 -3.86
N TYR A 1192 9.98 17.56 -2.68
CA TYR A 1192 10.43 18.94 -2.43
C TYR A 1192 11.75 19.27 -3.13
N GLU A 1193 12.60 18.27 -3.43
CA GLU A 1193 13.92 18.42 -4.08
C GLU A 1193 13.90 19.22 -5.39
N ASN A 1194 12.74 19.26 -6.06
CA ASN A 1194 12.56 19.90 -7.36
C ASN A 1194 11.66 21.16 -7.27
N GLN A 1195 11.51 21.72 -6.07
CA GLN A 1195 10.72 22.92 -5.79
C GLN A 1195 11.59 24.04 -5.21
N PRO A 1196 11.27 25.32 -5.46
CA PRO A 1196 12.03 26.43 -4.88
C PRO A 1196 12.07 26.37 -3.34
N THR A 1197 13.20 26.80 -2.76
CA THR A 1197 13.41 26.87 -1.30
C THR A 1197 12.71 28.06 -0.64
N LEU A 1198 12.14 28.98 -1.41
CA LEU A 1198 11.24 30.05 -0.98
C LEU A 1198 9.98 30.02 -1.87
N ILE A 1199 8.79 29.88 -1.27
CA ILE A 1199 7.51 29.92 -2.01
C ILE A 1199 6.46 30.72 -1.23
N HIS A 1200 5.68 31.55 -1.93
CA HIS A 1200 4.55 32.27 -1.35
C HIS A 1200 3.22 31.61 -1.77
N ASN A 1201 2.41 31.18 -0.80
CA ASN A 1201 1.09 30.55 -1.00
C ASN A 1201 1.08 29.36 -1.99
N PRO A 1202 1.86 28.29 -1.74
CA PRO A 1202 1.80 27.08 -2.57
C PRO A 1202 0.42 26.41 -2.46
N ASN A 1203 -0.13 26.02 -3.61
CA ASN A 1203 -1.39 25.29 -3.76
C ASN A 1203 -1.15 23.83 -4.23
N GLY A 1204 0.06 23.31 -3.99
CA GLY A 1204 0.59 22.10 -4.64
C GLY A 1204 1.05 22.35 -6.08
N ALA A 1205 1.33 21.25 -6.79
CA ALA A 1205 1.37 21.27 -8.26
C ALA A 1205 -0.05 21.11 -8.83
N ASP A 1206 -0.29 21.55 -10.06
CA ASP A 1206 -1.63 21.58 -10.66
C ASP A 1206 -2.18 20.17 -10.99
N SER A 1207 -1.29 19.20 -11.26
CA SER A 1207 -1.65 17.83 -11.64
C SER A 1207 -0.74 16.76 -11.01
N GLY A 1208 -1.17 15.49 -11.04
CA GLY A 1208 -0.39 14.36 -10.54
C GLY A 1208 -1.15 13.03 -10.48
N THR A 1209 -0.48 11.98 -9.99
CA THR A 1209 -1.03 10.62 -9.82
C THR A 1209 -1.61 10.37 -8.42
N MET A 1210 -0.98 10.92 -7.39
CA MET A 1210 -1.24 10.62 -5.98
C MET A 1210 -1.53 11.92 -5.24
N LYS A 1211 -2.51 11.92 -4.34
CA LYS A 1211 -2.79 13.07 -3.47
C LYS A 1211 -2.03 12.91 -2.15
N VAL A 1212 -1.67 14.05 -1.57
CA VAL A 1212 -0.97 14.09 -0.28
C VAL A 1212 -1.96 13.83 0.85
N HIS A 1213 -1.49 13.13 1.89
CA HIS A 1213 -2.14 13.13 3.20
C HIS A 1213 -1.12 13.32 4.34
N ARG A 1214 -1.57 13.91 5.45
CA ARG A 1214 -0.73 14.36 6.57
C ARG A 1214 -1.26 13.83 7.93
N GLY A 1215 -0.59 14.16 9.04
CA GLY A 1215 -1.00 13.81 10.41
C GLY A 1215 -0.53 12.45 10.94
N GLY A 1216 -0.46 11.41 10.10
CA GLY A 1216 -0.31 10.02 10.59
C GLY A 1216 -1.69 9.42 10.91
N SER A 1217 -1.81 8.41 11.78
CA SER A 1217 -3.12 7.90 12.22
C SER A 1217 -3.00 7.05 13.49
N TRP A 1218 -4.15 6.59 14.01
CA TRP A 1218 -4.29 5.66 15.14
C TRP A 1218 -3.42 4.39 15.04
N SER A 1219 -2.99 4.01 13.83
CA SER A 1219 -2.16 2.82 13.60
C SER A 1219 -0.65 3.11 13.47
N VAL A 1220 -0.21 4.36 13.35
CA VAL A 1220 1.22 4.65 13.04
C VAL A 1220 2.09 4.77 14.28
N SER A 1221 3.41 4.59 14.10
CA SER A 1221 4.44 4.89 15.10
C SER A 1221 4.76 6.39 15.15
N SER A 1222 5.34 6.87 16.26
CA SER A 1222 5.69 8.28 16.53
C SER A 1222 6.37 9.01 15.36
N ILE A 1223 7.33 8.35 14.71
CA ILE A 1223 8.11 8.85 13.57
C ILE A 1223 7.26 9.24 12.34
N PHE A 1224 6.02 8.76 12.25
CA PHE A 1224 5.04 9.05 11.20
C PHE A 1224 3.87 9.92 11.68
N ALA A 1225 3.90 10.37 12.94
CA ALA A 1225 2.95 11.33 13.53
C ALA A 1225 3.58 12.73 13.72
N ARG A 1226 4.74 12.98 13.10
CA ARG A 1226 5.39 14.30 13.06
C ARG A 1226 4.63 15.26 12.16
N SER A 1227 4.61 16.54 12.51
CA SER A 1227 3.99 17.60 11.71
C SER A 1227 4.58 17.71 10.29
N THR A 1228 5.83 17.29 10.07
CA THR A 1228 6.47 17.24 8.74
C THR A 1228 6.15 15.98 7.93
N TYR A 1229 5.71 14.89 8.57
CA TYR A 1229 5.56 13.62 7.89
C TYR A 1229 4.43 13.65 6.85
N ARG A 1230 4.81 13.36 5.61
CA ARG A 1230 3.91 13.40 4.45
C ARG A 1230 3.89 12.06 3.73
N ALA A 1231 2.68 11.57 3.51
CA ALA A 1231 2.41 10.36 2.77
C ALA A 1231 1.58 10.68 1.52
N ARG A 1232 1.45 9.69 0.64
CA ARG A 1232 0.77 9.83 -0.66
C ARG A 1232 -0.02 8.59 -0.96
N GLU A 1233 -1.20 8.77 -1.52
CA GLU A 1233 -2.11 7.69 -1.85
C GLU A 1233 -2.94 8.07 -3.09
N ASN A 1234 -3.46 7.07 -3.80
CA ASN A 1234 -4.33 7.30 -4.95
C ASN A 1234 -5.58 8.10 -4.51
N PRO A 1235 -5.97 9.19 -5.20
CA PRO A 1235 -7.15 9.99 -4.83
C PRO A 1235 -8.46 9.18 -4.73
N GLU A 1236 -8.57 8.04 -5.40
CA GLU A 1236 -9.72 7.13 -5.39
C GLU A 1236 -9.67 6.10 -4.23
N LYS A 1237 -8.59 6.09 -3.42
CA LYS A 1237 -8.45 5.16 -2.30
C LYS A 1237 -9.49 5.45 -1.22
N ARG A 1238 -10.16 4.39 -0.77
CA ARG A 1238 -10.92 4.37 0.48
C ARG A 1238 -10.08 3.65 1.54
N SER A 1239 -9.86 4.28 2.70
CA SER A 1239 -8.95 3.79 3.75
C SER A 1239 -9.57 3.93 5.14
N PRO A 1240 -9.36 2.96 6.06
CA PRO A 1240 -9.76 3.07 7.47
C PRO A 1240 -8.73 3.87 8.32
N TYR A 1241 -7.75 4.48 7.65
CA TYR A 1241 -6.69 5.29 8.26
C TYR A 1241 -6.67 6.73 7.71
N ILE A 1242 -7.52 7.08 6.75
CA ILE A 1242 -7.55 8.40 6.09
C ILE A 1242 -8.97 8.98 6.17
N GLY A 1243 -9.06 10.17 6.73
CA GLY A 1243 -10.23 11.05 6.75
C GLY A 1243 -9.87 12.43 6.22
N MET A 1244 -10.37 13.49 6.86
CA MET A 1244 -10.26 14.86 6.34
C MET A 1244 -10.55 15.94 7.39
N ARG A 1245 -10.06 17.15 7.12
CA ARG A 1245 -10.64 18.41 7.61
C ARG A 1245 -10.69 19.44 6.48
N CYS A 1246 -11.52 20.47 6.61
CA CYS A 1246 -11.64 21.54 5.63
C CYS A 1246 -10.89 22.82 6.05
N ALA A 1247 -10.68 23.69 5.06
CA ALA A 1247 -10.14 25.04 5.20
C ALA A 1247 -10.95 26.02 4.35
N LYS A 1248 -10.78 27.33 4.57
CA LYS A 1248 -11.52 28.38 3.86
C LYS A 1248 -10.66 29.64 3.79
N SER A 1249 -10.67 30.31 2.64
CA SER A 1249 -9.94 31.57 2.46
C SER A 1249 -10.48 32.67 3.40
N SER A 1250 -9.61 33.59 3.83
CA SER A 1250 -9.99 34.74 4.69
C SER A 1250 -10.56 35.94 3.92
N GLN A 1251 -10.86 35.75 2.62
CA GLN A 1251 -11.34 36.76 1.66
C GLN A 1251 -12.51 36.16 0.87
#